data_AF-A0A9W3FZG9-F1
#
_entry.id   AF-A0A9W3FZG9-F1
#
_cell.length_a   1.000
_cell.length_b   1.000
_cell.length_c   1.000
_cell.angle_alpha   90.00
_cell.angle_beta   90.00
_cell.angle_gamma   90.00
#
_symmetry.space_group_name_H-M   'P 1'
#
loop_
_entity.id
_entity.type
_entity.pdbx_description
1 polymer ?
#
loop_
_entity_poly.entity_id
_entity_poly.type
_entity_poly.pdbx_seq_one_letter_code
_entity_poly.pdbx_strand_id
1 'polypeptide(L)'
;MRRFLRPGHDPARERLKRDLFQFNKTVEHGFPHQPSALGYSLSLRILAIGTRSGAIKLYGAPGVEFMGLHRENNAVVQIHFLPGQCQLVTLLDDNSLHLWSLKVKGGVSELQEDESFTLRGPPGAAPSATQITVVLPHSSQELLYLGTESGNVFAVQLPAFCTLEDRTISSDAVLQRLPEEARHRRVFEMVEALQEHPRDPNQILIGYSRGLIVIWDLQGSRVLCHFLSSQQLENICWQRDGHLIVSCHSDGSYCQWPVSRDTQQPEPLRSCVPYGPFPCKAITKIFWLTTKQGLPFTIFQGGMPRASYGDRHCISVVHNGEQTAFDFTSRVIDFTVLVEAGPGAAFDDPYALVVLAEEELVVIDLKTAGWPPVQPPYLASLHCSAITCSHHISNIPLKLWERIIAAGSQQNTHFSTMDWPIDGGTSLAPAPPQRDLLLTGHEDGTVRFWDASGVCLRLLYKLSTVRVFLTDTDPSESLNAQGEDEWPPLRKVGSFDPYSDDPRLGIQKIFLCKYSGYLTVAGTAGQVLVLELNDEEAEHAVEQVEADLLQDQEGYRWKGHERLCARPGPVCFEPGFQPFVLVQCQPPAVVTSLALHSEWRLVAFGPSHGFGLFDHQQRRQVFVKCTLHPSDQLALEGPLSRVKSLKKSLRQSFRRIRRSRVSSRKRRPAGPPGEVPEGSTRAERAGLQNMELAPVQRKIEARSAEDSFTGFVRTLYFADTYLKDSSRHCPSLWAGTNGGTVYAFALRVPPAERRMDEPVRAEQAKEIQLMHRAPVVGILVLDGHSVPLPEPLEVAHDLSKSPDMQGSHQLLVVSEEQFKV
;
A
#
# COMPACT_ATOMS: atom_id res chain seq x y z
N MET A 1 11.53 27.59 -36.11
CA MET A 1 12.12 27.39 -34.76
C MET A 1 11.76 28.59 -33.90
N ARG A 2 10.59 28.61 -33.23
CA ARG A 2 10.25 29.69 -32.28
C ARG A 2 10.99 29.43 -30.97
N ARG A 3 12.03 30.22 -30.66
CA ARG A 3 12.64 30.22 -29.32
C ARG A 3 11.59 30.72 -28.33
N PHE A 4 11.29 29.96 -27.28
CA PHE A 4 10.52 30.45 -26.14
C PHE A 4 11.30 31.57 -25.44
N LEU A 5 11.16 32.80 -25.93
CA LEU A 5 11.61 34.00 -25.23
C LEU A 5 10.81 34.08 -23.93
N ARG A 6 11.47 34.29 -22.78
CA ARG A 6 10.78 34.66 -21.54
C ARG A 6 10.10 35.99 -21.79
N PRO A 7 8.76 36.07 -21.81
CA PRO A 7 8.11 37.37 -21.92
C PRO A 7 8.37 38.13 -20.62
N GLY A 8 8.46 39.46 -20.71
CA GLY A 8 8.53 40.32 -19.54
C GLY A 8 7.35 40.08 -18.60
N HIS A 9 7.44 40.62 -17.39
CA HIS A 9 6.42 40.46 -16.35
C HIS A 9 5.08 41.07 -16.81
N ASP A 10 4.18 40.21 -17.30
CA ASP A 10 2.81 40.58 -17.71
C ASP A 10 1.85 40.21 -16.57
N PRO A 11 1.26 41.21 -15.89
CA PRO A 11 0.37 40.97 -14.74
C PRO A 11 -0.89 40.18 -15.10
N ALA A 12 -1.40 40.28 -16.34
CA ALA A 12 -2.56 39.49 -16.77
C ALA A 12 -2.21 38.00 -16.88
N ARG A 13 -0.98 37.71 -17.33
CA ARG A 13 -0.48 36.34 -17.41
C ARG A 13 -0.21 35.73 -16.04
N GLU A 14 0.31 36.51 -15.08
CA GLU A 14 0.51 36.03 -13.71
C GLU A 14 -0.82 35.76 -13.00
N ARG A 15 -1.87 36.56 -13.28
CA ARG A 15 -3.23 36.26 -12.82
C ARG A 15 -3.72 34.93 -13.39
N LEU A 16 -3.64 34.73 -14.71
CA LEU A 16 -4.07 33.49 -15.35
C LEU A 16 -3.32 32.25 -14.81
N LYS A 17 -2.01 32.39 -14.50
CA LYS A 17 -1.26 31.31 -13.86
C LYS A 17 -1.81 30.92 -12.49
N ARG A 18 -2.17 31.92 -11.67
CA ARG A 18 -2.76 31.68 -10.35
C ARG A 18 -4.15 31.07 -10.44
N ASP A 19 -4.91 31.43 -11.46
CA ASP A 19 -6.26 30.92 -11.70
C ASP A 19 -6.26 29.45 -12.17
N LEU A 20 -5.20 29.00 -12.87
CA LEU A 20 -5.11 27.65 -13.45
C LEU A 20 -4.26 26.67 -12.65
N PHE A 21 -3.21 27.14 -11.97
CA PHE A 21 -2.18 26.27 -11.41
C PHE A 21 -1.97 26.53 -9.92
N GLN A 22 -2.28 25.51 -9.12
CA GLN A 22 -1.90 25.42 -7.72
C GLN A 22 -1.46 23.99 -7.41
N PHE A 23 -0.25 23.84 -6.88
CA PHE A 23 0.25 22.52 -6.51
C PHE A 23 0.00 22.25 -5.03
N ASN A 24 -0.72 21.17 -4.74
CA ASN A 24 -0.96 20.68 -3.39
C ASN A 24 -0.81 19.16 -3.38
N LYS A 25 -0.18 18.63 -2.34
CA LYS A 25 -0.36 17.24 -1.95
C LYS A 25 -1.60 17.18 -1.08
N THR A 26 -2.58 16.39 -1.48
CA THR A 26 -3.91 16.39 -0.88
C THR A 26 -4.04 15.30 0.19
N VAL A 27 -3.86 14.04 -0.20
CA VAL A 27 -4.10 12.86 0.64
C VAL A 27 -3.18 11.71 0.23
N GLU A 28 -3.00 10.74 1.13
CA GLU A 28 -2.27 9.50 0.88
C GLU A 28 -3.26 8.34 0.73
N HIS A 29 -3.06 7.48 -0.28
CA HIS A 29 -3.90 6.31 -0.49
C HIS A 29 -3.13 5.01 -0.28
N GLY A 30 -3.80 4.00 0.29
CA GLY A 30 -3.25 2.66 0.53
C GLY A 30 -2.79 2.44 1.97
N PHE A 31 -2.09 1.32 2.18
CA PHE A 31 -1.60 0.89 3.49
C PHE A 31 -0.35 1.68 3.94
N PRO A 32 -0.26 2.15 5.20
CA PRO A 32 0.92 2.85 5.70
C PRO A 32 2.14 1.93 5.78
N HIS A 33 3.30 2.43 5.39
CA HIS A 33 4.54 1.65 5.42
C HIS A 33 5.04 1.44 6.86
N GLN A 34 5.43 0.19 7.18
CA GLN A 34 5.98 -0.21 8.48
C GLN A 34 5.10 0.24 9.67
N PRO A 35 3.86 -0.28 9.77
CA PRO A 35 3.06 -0.13 10.97
C PRO A 35 3.80 -0.71 12.17
N SER A 36 3.59 -0.11 13.34
CA SER A 36 4.27 -0.49 14.59
C SER A 36 3.34 -0.53 15.81
N ALA A 37 2.16 0.06 15.73
CA ALA A 37 1.16 0.02 16.80
C ALA A 37 -0.27 0.07 16.23
N LEU A 38 -1.20 -0.53 16.97
CA LEU A 38 -2.63 -0.47 16.72
C LEU A 38 -3.33 0.12 17.95
N GLY A 39 -4.37 0.92 17.73
CA GLY A 39 -5.30 1.35 18.77
C GLY A 39 -6.72 1.37 18.22
N TYR A 40 -7.71 1.20 19.08
CA TYR A 40 -9.12 1.30 18.67
C TYR A 40 -9.97 1.88 19.80
N SER A 41 -10.88 2.79 19.44
CA SER A 41 -11.88 3.32 20.37
C SER A 41 -13.24 2.67 20.12
N LEU A 42 -13.73 1.88 21.07
CA LEU A 42 -15.09 1.32 21.03
C LEU A 42 -16.17 2.40 21.02
N SER A 43 -15.96 3.49 21.76
CA SER A 43 -16.94 4.58 21.86
C SER A 43 -17.04 5.43 20.59
N LEU A 44 -15.91 5.66 19.91
CA LEU A 44 -15.88 6.47 18.68
C LEU A 44 -15.96 5.62 17.42
N ARG A 45 -15.72 4.31 17.53
CA ARG A 45 -15.53 3.37 16.41
C ARG A 45 -14.45 3.82 15.42
N ILE A 46 -13.35 4.34 15.97
CA ILE A 46 -12.20 4.84 15.21
C ILE A 46 -11.00 3.91 15.46
N LEU A 47 -10.34 3.50 14.38
CA LEU A 47 -9.08 2.78 14.37
C LEU A 47 -7.91 3.76 14.34
N ALA A 48 -6.82 3.44 15.01
CA ALA A 48 -5.57 4.19 14.95
C ALA A 48 -4.40 3.27 14.59
N ILE A 49 -3.53 3.72 13.70
CA ILE A 49 -2.31 3.02 13.27
C ILE A 49 -1.12 3.93 13.49
N GLY A 50 -0.13 3.42 14.21
CA GLY A 50 1.18 4.07 14.42
C GLY A 50 2.21 3.47 13.47
N THR A 51 3.19 4.26 13.05
CA THR A 51 4.30 3.79 12.19
C THR A 51 5.66 3.96 12.84
N ARG A 52 6.66 3.25 12.30
CA ARG A 52 8.06 3.40 12.71
C ARG A 52 8.65 4.79 12.45
N SER A 53 8.00 5.59 11.60
CA SER A 53 8.42 6.97 11.29
C SER A 53 7.80 8.02 12.20
N GLY A 54 7.07 7.62 13.25
CA GLY A 54 6.36 8.54 14.15
C GLY A 54 5.04 9.08 13.60
N ALA A 55 4.47 8.48 12.55
CA ALA A 55 3.15 8.88 12.08
C ALA A 55 2.05 8.20 12.91
N ILE A 56 0.99 8.95 13.19
CA ILE A 56 -0.26 8.46 13.78
C ILE A 56 -1.39 8.71 12.78
N LYS A 57 -2.11 7.67 12.37
CA LYS A 57 -3.21 7.75 11.42
C LYS A 57 -4.49 7.21 12.04
N LEU A 58 -5.57 7.99 12.00
CA LEU A 58 -6.89 7.60 12.51
C LEU A 58 -7.85 7.37 11.35
N TYR A 59 -8.71 6.34 11.45
CA TYR A 59 -9.67 5.96 10.42
C TYR A 59 -11.03 5.62 11.05
N GLY A 60 -12.09 6.19 10.49
CA GLY A 60 -13.49 5.88 10.81
C GLY A 60 -14.27 5.52 9.55
N ALA A 61 -15.52 5.97 9.42
CA ALA A 61 -16.30 5.81 8.21
C ALA A 61 -15.53 6.29 6.95
N PRO A 62 -15.79 5.74 5.75
CA PRO A 62 -15.15 6.18 4.52
C PRO A 62 -15.18 7.71 4.35
N GLY A 63 -14.00 8.31 4.18
CA GLY A 63 -13.80 9.76 4.12
C GLY A 63 -13.54 10.45 5.46
N VAL A 64 -13.51 9.71 6.57
CA VAL A 64 -13.10 10.18 7.90
C VAL A 64 -11.71 9.62 8.22
N GLU A 65 -10.68 10.42 7.95
CA GLU A 65 -9.30 10.08 8.30
C GLU A 65 -8.55 11.29 8.85
N PHE A 66 -7.59 11.03 9.74
CA PHE A 66 -6.70 12.06 10.28
C PHE A 66 -5.27 11.54 10.29
N MET A 67 -4.31 12.45 10.10
CA MET A 67 -2.89 12.14 10.17
C MET A 67 -2.17 13.16 11.07
N GLY A 68 -1.37 12.65 11.99
CA GLY A 68 -0.43 13.41 12.80
C GLY A 68 0.98 12.86 12.63
N LEU A 69 1.96 13.72 12.87
CA LEU A 69 3.37 13.32 12.97
C LEU A 69 3.88 13.81 14.32
N HIS A 70 4.48 12.90 15.07
CA HIS A 70 5.25 13.28 16.27
C HIS A 70 6.41 14.18 15.85
N ARG A 71 6.85 15.06 16.77
CA ARG A 71 8.00 15.95 16.51
C ARG A 71 9.29 15.17 16.31
N GLU A 72 9.46 14.11 17.11
CA GLU A 72 10.54 13.15 16.97
C GLU A 72 10.10 12.02 16.03
N ASN A 73 10.95 11.64 15.08
CA ASN A 73 10.66 10.59 14.10
C ASN A 73 10.95 9.19 14.67
N ASN A 74 10.37 8.90 15.84
CA ASN A 74 10.56 7.68 16.62
C ASN A 74 9.40 6.70 16.39
N ALA A 75 9.62 5.41 16.62
CA ALA A 75 8.59 4.42 16.34
C ALA A 75 7.45 4.51 17.37
N VAL A 76 6.20 4.53 16.90
CA VAL A 76 5.04 4.45 17.79
C VAL A 76 4.88 3.01 18.29
N VAL A 77 4.92 2.77 19.60
CA VAL A 77 4.88 1.44 20.21
C VAL A 77 3.48 1.09 20.72
N GLN A 78 2.76 2.04 21.33
CA GLN A 78 1.40 1.82 21.83
C GLN A 78 0.50 3.01 21.54
N ILE A 79 -0.79 2.74 21.35
CA ILE A 79 -1.83 3.75 21.13
C ILE A 79 -3.04 3.41 21.99
N HIS A 80 -3.41 4.33 22.88
CA HIS A 80 -4.49 4.14 23.85
C HIS A 80 -5.50 5.27 23.74
N PHE A 81 -6.73 4.97 23.35
CA PHE A 81 -7.81 5.96 23.37
C PHE A 81 -8.30 6.18 24.81
N LEU A 82 -8.55 7.43 25.18
CA LEU A 82 -9.17 7.74 26.46
C LEU A 82 -10.68 7.39 26.39
N PRO A 83 -11.21 6.59 27.33
CA PRO A 83 -12.55 6.04 27.22
C PRO A 83 -13.60 7.15 27.25
N GLY A 84 -14.42 7.24 26.19
CA GLY A 84 -15.49 8.23 26.07
C GLY A 84 -15.03 9.64 25.70
N GLN A 85 -13.74 9.87 25.46
CA GLN A 85 -13.21 11.17 25.04
C GLN A 85 -12.71 11.14 23.58
N CYS A 86 -12.59 12.32 22.98
CA CYS A 86 -11.96 12.52 21.66
C CYS A 86 -10.44 12.74 21.79
N GLN A 87 -9.80 12.00 22.70
CA GLN A 87 -8.39 12.09 23.03
C GLN A 87 -7.75 10.70 23.04
N LEU A 88 -6.47 10.65 22.75
CA LEU A 88 -5.68 9.43 22.77
C LEU A 88 -4.25 9.72 23.21
N VAL A 89 -3.61 8.71 23.78
CA VAL A 89 -2.24 8.75 24.26
C VAL A 89 -1.41 7.78 23.42
N THR A 90 -0.28 8.25 22.91
CA THR A 90 0.70 7.40 22.24
C THR A 90 1.95 7.25 23.09
N LEU A 91 2.60 6.08 23.01
CA LEU A 91 3.91 5.81 23.58
C LEU A 91 4.90 5.54 22.44
N LEU A 92 6.05 6.21 22.44
CA LEU A 92 7.11 6.00 21.47
C LEU A 92 8.24 5.10 22.03
N ASP A 93 9.11 4.60 21.16
CA ASP A 93 10.23 3.72 21.52
C ASP A 93 11.34 4.40 22.34
N ASP A 94 11.35 5.72 22.38
CA ASP A 94 12.19 6.55 23.26
C ASP A 94 11.61 6.76 24.68
N ASN A 95 10.52 6.05 25.01
CA ASN A 95 9.82 6.10 26.29
C ASN A 95 9.07 7.42 26.56
N SER A 96 8.73 8.18 25.50
CA SER A 96 7.90 9.38 25.60
C SER A 96 6.42 9.11 25.34
N LEU A 97 5.57 9.74 26.15
CA LEU A 97 4.11 9.76 26.04
C LEU A 97 3.67 11.06 25.36
N HIS A 98 2.68 10.97 24.48
CA HIS A 98 2.10 12.13 23.82
C HIS A 98 0.58 12.09 23.89
N LEU A 99 -0.04 13.20 24.30
CA LEU A 99 -1.48 13.37 24.34
C LEU A 99 -1.94 14.06 23.05
N TRP A 100 -2.89 13.44 22.36
CA TRP A 100 -3.50 13.97 21.14
C TRP A 100 -4.99 14.23 21.35
N SER A 101 -5.52 15.22 20.66
CA SER A 101 -6.96 15.53 20.64
C SER A 101 -7.49 15.78 19.24
N LEU A 102 -8.75 15.40 19.02
CA LEU A 102 -9.55 15.82 17.87
C LEU A 102 -10.34 17.07 18.25
N LYS A 103 -9.88 18.24 17.80
CA LYS A 103 -10.54 19.53 18.07
C LYS A 103 -11.31 19.99 16.85
N VAL A 104 -12.51 20.54 17.06
CA VAL A 104 -13.32 21.13 15.99
C VAL A 104 -12.86 22.57 15.75
N LYS A 105 -12.37 22.86 14.54
CA LYS A 105 -12.04 24.21 14.08
C LYS A 105 -12.75 24.48 12.76
N GLY A 106 -13.46 25.60 12.66
CA GLY A 106 -14.20 25.95 11.44
C GLY A 106 -15.28 24.93 11.02
N GLY A 107 -15.83 24.17 11.98
CA GLY A 107 -16.84 23.14 11.71
C GLY A 107 -16.29 21.79 11.25
N VAL A 108 -14.96 21.63 11.14
CA VAL A 108 -14.29 20.37 10.81
C VAL A 108 -13.41 19.91 11.98
N SER A 109 -13.27 18.61 12.17
CA SER A 109 -12.35 18.05 13.17
C SER A 109 -10.92 18.07 12.64
N GLU A 110 -9.96 18.37 13.50
CA GLU A 110 -8.52 18.30 13.22
C GLU A 110 -7.79 17.57 14.34
N LEU A 111 -6.87 16.68 13.98
CA LEU A 111 -5.98 16.01 14.94
C LEU A 111 -4.80 16.93 15.28
N GLN A 112 -4.54 17.10 16.56
CA GLN A 112 -3.39 17.86 17.05
C GLN A 112 -2.76 17.23 18.29
N GLU A 113 -1.44 17.34 18.39
CA GLU A 113 -0.68 16.99 19.58
C GLU A 113 -0.82 18.14 20.61
N ASP A 114 -1.25 17.81 21.82
CA ASP A 114 -1.46 18.77 22.90
C ASP A 114 -0.24 18.87 23.82
N GLU A 115 0.25 17.74 24.34
CA GLU A 115 1.35 17.68 25.31
C GLU A 115 2.21 16.43 25.14
N SER A 116 3.47 16.50 25.59
CA SER A 116 4.43 15.39 25.62
C SER A 116 5.06 15.24 26.99
N PHE A 117 5.32 14.02 27.43
CA PHE A 117 5.90 13.70 28.74
C PHE A 117 6.86 12.52 28.64
N THR A 118 7.97 12.56 29.38
CA THR A 118 8.91 11.43 29.48
C THR A 118 9.02 11.02 30.92
N LEU A 119 8.70 9.76 31.23
CA LEU A 119 8.90 9.22 32.56
C LEU A 119 10.39 9.13 32.86
N ARG A 120 10.85 9.80 33.92
CA ARG A 120 12.24 9.78 34.36
C ARG A 120 12.32 9.34 35.81
N GLY A 121 13.24 8.41 36.08
CA GLY A 121 13.53 7.98 37.44
C GLY A 121 14.35 9.01 38.20
N PRO A 122 14.61 8.76 39.50
CA PRO A 122 15.54 9.54 40.29
C PRO A 122 16.92 9.65 39.61
N PRO A 123 17.66 10.76 39.78
CA PRO A 123 19.00 10.89 39.22
C PRO A 123 19.89 9.70 39.60
N GLY A 124 20.43 9.00 38.59
CA GLY A 124 21.27 7.81 38.77
C GLY A 124 20.54 6.46 38.64
N ALA A 125 19.21 6.45 38.54
CA ALA A 125 18.47 5.24 38.18
C ALA A 125 18.82 4.81 36.75
N ALA A 126 18.92 3.49 36.53
CA ALA A 126 19.12 2.95 35.19
C ALA A 126 17.90 3.30 34.30
N PRO A 127 18.10 3.68 33.02
CA PRO A 127 16.99 4.02 32.13
C PRO A 127 16.03 2.84 31.94
N SER A 128 16.53 1.60 31.97
CA SER A 128 15.71 0.39 31.92
C SER A 128 14.71 0.31 33.07
N ALA A 129 15.01 0.84 34.27
CA ALA A 129 14.09 0.78 35.39
C ALA A 129 12.80 1.60 35.16
N THR A 130 12.85 2.62 34.30
CA THR A 130 11.70 3.48 33.96
C THR A 130 11.15 3.23 32.57
N GLN A 131 11.61 2.18 31.89
CA GLN A 131 11.08 1.78 30.60
C GLN A 131 9.62 1.35 30.79
N ILE A 132 8.69 2.05 30.14
CA ILE A 132 7.25 1.79 30.22
C ILE A 132 6.94 0.55 29.38
N THR A 133 6.26 -0.41 30.01
CA THR A 133 5.83 -1.66 29.37
C THR A 133 4.34 -1.68 29.09
N VAL A 134 3.52 -1.14 30.01
CA VAL A 134 2.06 -1.09 29.87
C VAL A 134 1.55 0.28 30.29
N VAL A 135 0.67 0.85 29.47
CA VAL A 135 -0.07 2.09 29.78
C VAL A 135 -1.53 1.73 30.02
N LEU A 136 -2.06 2.11 31.18
CA LEU A 136 -3.46 1.94 31.54
C LEU A 136 -4.12 3.32 31.73
N PRO A 137 -4.94 3.78 30.78
CA PRO A 137 -5.84 4.89 31.00
C PRO A 137 -6.96 4.50 31.97
N HIS A 138 -7.06 5.20 33.09
CA HIS A 138 -8.08 4.93 34.10
C HIS A 138 -9.46 5.44 33.66
N SER A 139 -10.52 4.75 34.06
CA SER A 139 -11.92 5.08 33.70
C SER A 139 -12.39 6.45 34.21
N SER A 140 -11.72 7.01 35.22
CA SER A 140 -11.96 8.40 35.65
C SER A 140 -11.53 9.44 34.62
N GLN A 141 -10.74 9.06 33.62
CA GLN A 141 -10.19 9.91 32.57
C GLN A 141 -9.17 10.97 33.05
N GLU A 142 -8.75 10.91 34.32
CA GLU A 142 -7.84 11.87 34.94
C GLU A 142 -6.44 11.31 35.21
N LEU A 143 -6.26 9.99 35.06
CA LEU A 143 -5.03 9.29 35.43
C LEU A 143 -4.60 8.29 34.37
N LEU A 144 -3.29 8.23 34.16
CA LEU A 144 -2.60 7.11 33.52
C LEU A 144 -1.80 6.35 34.57
N TYR A 145 -1.97 5.03 34.62
CA TYR A 145 -1.07 4.16 35.34
C TYR A 145 -0.04 3.56 34.36
N LEU A 146 1.24 3.69 34.70
CA LEU A 146 2.37 3.30 33.85
C LEU A 146 3.14 2.17 34.53
N GLY A 147 3.01 0.94 34.03
CA GLY A 147 3.83 -0.18 34.45
C GLY A 147 5.23 -0.10 33.82
N THR A 148 6.25 -0.45 34.60
CA THR A 148 7.65 -0.41 34.13
C THR A 148 8.37 -1.75 34.23
N GLU A 149 9.51 -1.88 33.55
CA GLU A 149 10.41 -3.05 33.67
C GLU A 149 10.90 -3.27 35.11
N SER A 150 11.02 -2.22 35.94
CA SER A 150 11.38 -2.39 37.36
C SER A 150 10.30 -3.09 38.19
N GLY A 151 9.06 -3.19 37.70
CA GLY A 151 7.93 -3.68 38.47
C GLY A 151 7.17 -2.60 39.22
N ASN A 152 7.51 -1.32 39.03
CA ASN A 152 6.77 -0.22 39.66
C ASN A 152 5.63 0.23 38.74
N VAL A 153 4.57 0.74 39.34
CA VAL A 153 3.46 1.39 38.63
C VAL A 153 3.41 2.86 39.05
N PHE A 154 3.66 3.76 38.11
CA PHE A 154 3.59 5.20 38.32
C PHE A 154 2.20 5.73 37.95
N ALA A 155 1.65 6.65 38.74
CA ALA A 155 0.44 7.37 38.38
C ALA A 155 0.80 8.73 37.78
N VAL A 156 0.20 9.09 36.65
CA VAL A 156 0.42 10.35 35.96
C VAL A 156 -0.92 11.04 35.71
N GLN A 157 -1.00 12.33 36.02
CA GLN A 157 -2.21 13.13 35.85
C GLN A 157 -2.47 13.51 34.38
N LEU A 158 -3.76 13.56 34.01
CA LEU A 158 -4.27 14.07 32.74
C LEU A 158 -5.40 15.11 32.97
N PRO A 159 -5.46 16.22 32.20
CA PRO A 159 -4.37 16.79 31.37
C PRO A 159 -3.26 17.38 32.27
N ALA A 160 -2.22 17.99 31.68
CA ALA A 160 -1.04 18.51 32.36
C ALA A 160 -0.20 17.41 33.02
N PHE A 161 0.50 16.63 32.17
CA PHE A 161 1.30 15.49 32.59
C PHE A 161 2.17 15.78 33.82
N CYS A 162 1.82 15.16 34.95
CA CYS A 162 2.54 15.28 36.20
C CYS A 162 2.54 13.93 36.92
N THR A 163 3.73 13.46 37.31
CA THR A 163 3.87 12.22 38.09
C THR A 163 3.39 12.45 39.52
N LEU A 164 2.47 11.61 39.98
CA LEU A 164 1.95 11.60 41.34
C LEU A 164 2.74 10.58 42.17
N GLU A 165 3.86 11.02 42.75
CA GLU A 165 4.76 10.14 43.51
C GLU A 165 4.06 9.46 44.70
N ASP A 166 3.11 10.16 45.34
CA ASP A 166 2.30 9.67 46.46
C ASP A 166 1.39 8.49 46.09
N ARG A 167 1.09 8.30 44.81
CA ARG A 167 0.26 7.21 44.28
C ARG A 167 1.08 6.12 43.58
N THR A 168 2.41 6.16 43.68
CA THR A 168 3.28 5.15 43.07
C THR A 168 3.13 3.82 43.80
N ILE A 169 2.84 2.75 43.06
CA ILE A 169 2.75 1.39 43.59
C ILE A 169 4.07 0.70 43.28
N SER A 170 4.96 0.66 44.27
CA SER A 170 6.25 0.00 44.10
C SER A 170 6.13 -1.52 44.24
N SER A 171 7.00 -2.24 43.54
CA SER A 171 7.09 -3.71 43.70
C SER A 171 7.33 -4.11 45.15
N ASP A 172 8.23 -3.42 45.86
CA ASP A 172 8.49 -3.68 47.28
C ASP A 172 7.23 -3.46 48.15
N ALA A 173 6.41 -2.45 47.83
CA ALA A 173 5.15 -2.23 48.53
C ALA A 173 4.22 -3.43 48.33
N VAL A 174 4.07 -3.93 47.11
CA VAL A 174 3.24 -5.12 46.80
C VAL A 174 3.76 -6.35 47.53
N LEU A 175 5.06 -6.68 47.41
CA LEU A 175 5.66 -7.88 48.01
C LEU A 175 5.55 -7.90 49.54
N GLN A 176 5.67 -6.76 50.20
CA GLN A 176 5.51 -6.64 51.66
C GLN A 176 4.12 -7.05 52.15
N ARG A 177 3.09 -6.98 51.30
CA ARG A 177 1.70 -7.36 51.64
C ARG A 177 1.38 -8.81 51.25
N LEU A 178 2.33 -9.55 50.70
CA LEU A 178 2.16 -10.96 50.32
C LEU A 178 2.70 -11.94 51.39
N PRO A 179 2.26 -13.21 51.40
CA PRO A 179 2.86 -14.27 52.20
C PRO A 179 4.33 -14.53 51.80
N GLU A 180 5.11 -15.09 52.72
CA GLU A 180 6.57 -15.27 52.56
C GLU A 180 6.95 -16.08 51.31
N GLU A 181 6.16 -17.10 50.98
CA GLU A 181 6.33 -17.97 49.80
C GLU A 181 6.29 -17.18 48.47
N ALA A 182 5.47 -16.13 48.39
CA ALA A 182 5.27 -15.31 47.21
C ALA A 182 6.27 -14.13 47.10
N ARG A 183 7.16 -13.93 48.09
CA ARG A 183 8.09 -12.79 48.17
C ARG A 183 9.42 -12.97 47.41
N HIS A 184 9.64 -14.11 46.78
CA HIS A 184 10.84 -14.35 45.99
C HIS A 184 10.89 -13.39 44.79
N ARG A 185 11.87 -12.48 44.80
CA ARG A 185 11.98 -11.40 43.80
C ARG A 185 13.02 -11.66 42.72
N ARG A 186 12.77 -11.16 41.51
CA ARG A 186 13.82 -10.94 40.50
C ARG A 186 14.38 -9.51 40.64
N VAL A 187 15.50 -9.22 39.98
CA VAL A 187 16.07 -7.85 39.94
C VAL A 187 15.14 -6.88 39.21
N PHE A 188 14.51 -7.35 38.14
CA PHE A 188 13.43 -6.69 37.40
C PHE A 188 12.20 -7.59 37.46
N GLU A 189 11.12 -7.15 38.11
CA GLU A 189 9.88 -7.91 38.16
C GLU A 189 9.11 -7.83 36.83
N MET A 190 9.31 -6.74 36.07
CA MET A 190 8.68 -6.42 34.78
C MET A 190 7.15 -6.54 34.79
N VAL A 191 6.47 -5.39 34.75
CA VAL A 191 5.00 -5.37 34.63
C VAL A 191 4.62 -5.79 33.21
N GLU A 192 4.03 -6.98 33.05
CA GLU A 192 3.55 -7.49 31.75
C GLU A 192 2.08 -7.15 31.51
N ALA A 193 1.30 -6.99 32.58
CA ALA A 193 -0.11 -6.67 32.52
C ALA A 193 -0.51 -5.65 33.57
N LEU A 194 -1.31 -4.67 33.16
CA LEU A 194 -1.88 -3.65 34.02
C LEU A 194 -3.29 -3.33 33.52
N GLN A 195 -4.31 -3.70 34.29
CA GLN A 195 -5.73 -3.57 33.90
C GLN A 195 -6.57 -3.04 35.06
N GLU A 196 -7.60 -2.27 34.74
CA GLU A 196 -8.62 -1.85 35.71
C GLU A 196 -9.67 -2.96 35.88
N HIS A 197 -10.22 -3.13 37.09
CA HIS A 197 -11.32 -4.04 37.32
C HIS A 197 -12.57 -3.58 36.54
N PRO A 198 -13.18 -4.42 35.68
CA PRO A 198 -14.25 -3.98 34.76
C PRO A 198 -15.51 -3.36 35.41
N ARG A 199 -15.72 -3.62 36.69
CA ARG A 199 -16.87 -3.11 37.49
C ARG A 199 -16.50 -2.28 38.72
N ASP A 200 -15.22 -2.08 39.01
CA ASP A 200 -14.77 -1.38 40.22
C ASP A 200 -13.49 -0.57 39.95
N PRO A 201 -13.61 0.73 39.64
CA PRO A 201 -12.44 1.56 39.35
C PRO A 201 -11.42 1.66 40.48
N ASN A 202 -11.77 1.31 41.71
CA ASN A 202 -10.82 1.32 42.83
C ASN A 202 -9.85 0.13 42.79
N GLN A 203 -10.12 -0.90 42.00
CA GLN A 203 -9.29 -2.10 41.92
C GLN A 203 -8.54 -2.15 40.59
N ILE A 204 -7.24 -2.41 40.67
CA ILE A 204 -6.40 -2.65 39.49
C ILE A 204 -5.67 -3.99 39.62
N LEU A 205 -5.44 -4.64 38.49
CA LEU A 205 -4.67 -5.86 38.38
C LEU A 205 -3.26 -5.52 37.91
N ILE A 206 -2.26 -6.10 38.59
CA ILE A 206 -0.85 -5.99 38.23
C ILE A 206 -0.30 -7.40 38.03
N GLY A 207 0.15 -7.70 36.81
CA GLY A 207 0.78 -8.95 36.44
C GLY A 207 2.27 -8.76 36.19
N TYR A 208 3.10 -9.55 36.87
CA TYR A 208 4.55 -9.54 36.78
C TYR A 208 5.07 -10.72 35.95
N SER A 209 6.16 -10.52 35.22
CA SER A 209 6.73 -11.51 34.29
C SER A 209 7.00 -12.86 34.94
N ARG A 210 7.43 -12.89 36.21
CA ARG A 210 7.67 -14.16 36.92
C ARG A 210 6.43 -15.02 37.20
N GLY A 211 5.23 -14.53 36.90
CA GLY A 211 3.97 -15.23 37.14
C GLY A 211 3.16 -14.75 38.36
N LEU A 212 3.63 -13.73 39.08
CA LEU A 212 2.83 -13.12 40.15
C LEU A 212 1.75 -12.22 39.53
N ILE A 213 0.51 -12.43 39.95
CA ILE A 213 -0.62 -11.58 39.58
C ILE A 213 -1.27 -11.10 40.88
N VAL A 214 -1.51 -9.80 41.01
CA VAL A 214 -2.16 -9.23 42.20
C VAL A 214 -3.33 -8.35 41.80
N ILE A 215 -4.38 -8.36 42.62
CA ILE A 215 -5.44 -7.36 42.60
C ILE A 215 -5.15 -6.37 43.73
N TRP A 216 -4.95 -5.12 43.36
CA TRP A 216 -4.56 -4.03 44.25
C TRP A 216 -5.72 -3.07 44.49
N ASP A 217 -5.95 -2.75 45.76
CA ASP A 217 -6.91 -1.75 46.23
C ASP A 217 -6.23 -0.37 46.25
N LEU A 218 -6.62 0.53 45.35
CA LEU A 218 -6.01 1.85 45.19
C LEU A 218 -6.16 2.71 46.45
N GLN A 219 -7.38 2.81 46.99
CA GLN A 219 -7.64 3.59 48.22
C GLN A 219 -7.04 2.91 49.46
N GLY A 220 -7.16 1.59 49.57
CA GLY A 220 -6.68 0.83 50.73
C GLY A 220 -5.17 0.54 50.73
N SER A 221 -4.48 0.76 49.61
CA SER A 221 -3.05 0.48 49.43
C SER A 221 -2.63 -0.92 49.90
N ARG A 222 -3.41 -1.93 49.49
CA ARG A 222 -3.25 -3.33 49.91
C ARG A 222 -3.58 -4.31 48.79
N VAL A 223 -3.05 -5.52 48.91
CA VAL A 223 -3.38 -6.65 48.04
C VAL A 223 -4.69 -7.28 48.51
N LEU A 224 -5.66 -7.43 47.60
CA LEU A 224 -6.95 -8.07 47.86
C LEU A 224 -6.89 -9.58 47.57
N CYS A 225 -6.27 -9.95 46.44
CA CYS A 225 -6.10 -11.31 45.99
C CYS A 225 -4.76 -11.43 45.24
N HIS A 226 -4.15 -12.60 45.28
CA HIS A 226 -2.94 -12.88 44.52
C HIS A 226 -2.94 -14.29 43.94
N PHE A 227 -2.28 -14.43 42.79
CA PHE A 227 -2.13 -15.67 42.05
C PHE A 227 -0.65 -15.81 41.70
N LEU A 228 -0.15 -17.05 41.71
CA LEU A 228 1.22 -17.35 41.31
C LEU A 228 1.20 -18.47 40.27
N SER A 229 1.44 -18.12 39.00
CA SER A 229 1.57 -19.11 37.94
C SER A 229 2.91 -19.84 38.03
N SER A 230 2.92 -21.09 37.58
CA SER A 230 4.13 -21.91 37.47
C SER A 230 5.01 -21.51 36.28
N GLN A 231 4.43 -20.81 35.30
CA GLN A 231 5.09 -20.37 34.07
C GLN A 231 5.25 -18.85 34.02
N GLN A 232 6.22 -18.38 33.23
CA GLN A 232 6.42 -16.96 32.97
C GLN A 232 5.19 -16.35 32.29
N LEU A 233 4.72 -15.21 32.80
CA LEU A 233 3.53 -14.50 32.33
C LEU A 233 3.86 -13.66 31.10
N GLU A 234 2.95 -13.64 30.13
CA GLU A 234 3.03 -12.80 28.92
C GLU A 234 1.91 -11.77 28.86
N ASN A 235 0.67 -12.17 29.18
CA ASN A 235 -0.48 -11.27 29.16
C ASN A 235 -1.64 -11.80 30.01
N ILE A 236 -2.64 -10.95 30.24
CA ILE A 236 -3.83 -11.23 31.05
C ILE A 236 -5.07 -10.66 30.37
N CYS A 237 -6.21 -11.33 30.51
CA CYS A 237 -7.52 -10.80 30.20
C CYS A 237 -8.45 -10.95 31.42
N TRP A 238 -9.04 -9.84 31.87
CA TRP A 238 -10.06 -9.86 32.91
C TRP A 238 -11.45 -9.96 32.29
N GLN A 239 -12.20 -11.01 32.68
CA GLN A 239 -13.59 -11.19 32.23
C GLN A 239 -14.46 -10.00 32.63
N ARG A 240 -15.46 -9.67 31.81
CA ARG A 240 -16.35 -8.51 31.94
C ARG A 240 -17.07 -8.36 33.29
N ASP A 241 -17.35 -9.45 33.98
CA ASP A 241 -17.99 -9.46 35.30
C ASP A 241 -16.99 -9.29 36.46
N GLY A 242 -15.69 -9.41 36.18
CA GLY A 242 -14.60 -9.35 37.16
C GLY A 242 -14.32 -10.68 37.87
N HIS A 243 -15.07 -11.75 37.58
CA HIS A 243 -15.02 -13.01 38.34
C HIS A 243 -14.06 -14.06 37.78
N LEU A 244 -13.47 -13.82 36.62
CA LEU A 244 -12.49 -14.72 36.00
C LEU A 244 -11.34 -13.91 35.42
N ILE A 245 -10.12 -14.39 35.64
CA ILE A 245 -8.91 -13.91 35.00
C ILE A 245 -8.36 -15.02 34.11
N VAL A 246 -8.00 -14.70 32.87
CA VAL A 246 -7.31 -15.62 31.96
C VAL A 246 -5.91 -15.11 31.71
N SER A 247 -4.89 -15.90 32.08
CA SER A 247 -3.48 -15.56 31.86
C SER A 247 -2.89 -16.40 30.74
N CYS A 248 -1.94 -15.86 29.98
CA CYS A 248 -1.17 -16.61 28.99
C CYS A 248 0.34 -16.53 29.25
N HIS A 249 1.07 -17.54 28.79
CA HIS A 249 2.42 -17.82 29.27
C HIS A 249 3.43 -18.13 28.16
N SER A 250 4.72 -18.02 28.50
CA SER A 250 5.84 -18.18 27.56
C SER A 250 6.04 -19.59 27.01
N ASP A 251 5.48 -20.61 27.68
CA ASP A 251 5.50 -22.02 27.24
C ASP A 251 4.40 -22.35 26.21
N GLY A 252 3.55 -21.37 25.90
CA GLY A 252 2.42 -21.53 25.00
C GLY A 252 1.15 -22.01 25.70
N SER A 253 1.08 -21.99 27.02
CA SER A 253 -0.13 -22.30 27.79
C SER A 253 -0.98 -21.07 28.11
N TYR A 254 -2.25 -21.29 28.45
CA TYR A 254 -3.09 -20.32 29.14
C TYR A 254 -3.81 -20.97 30.34
N CYS A 255 -4.10 -20.16 31.35
CA CYS A 255 -4.72 -20.58 32.61
C CYS A 255 -5.95 -19.73 32.94
N GLN A 256 -6.95 -20.35 33.59
CA GLN A 256 -8.18 -19.68 34.06
C GLN A 256 -8.18 -19.62 35.59
N TRP A 257 -8.32 -18.42 36.15
CA TRP A 257 -8.25 -18.15 37.58
C TRP A 257 -9.58 -17.58 38.08
N PRO A 258 -10.23 -18.19 39.07
CA PRO A 258 -11.46 -17.66 39.64
C PRO A 258 -11.12 -16.48 40.55
N VAL A 259 -11.93 -15.42 40.48
CA VAL A 259 -11.81 -14.24 41.35
C VAL A 259 -13.00 -14.20 42.29
N SER A 260 -12.75 -14.50 43.56
CA SER A 260 -13.72 -14.41 44.64
C SER A 260 -13.18 -13.55 45.78
N ARG A 261 -14.07 -12.94 46.57
CA ARG A 261 -13.68 -12.15 47.75
C ARG A 261 -13.19 -13.02 48.91
N ASP A 262 -13.59 -14.29 48.92
CA ASP A 262 -13.36 -15.22 50.04
C ASP A 262 -12.05 -16.02 49.90
N THR A 263 -11.46 -16.05 48.69
CA THR A 263 -10.26 -16.85 48.41
C THR A 263 -9.10 -15.95 47.98
N GLN A 264 -8.11 -15.82 48.86
CA GLN A 264 -6.94 -14.97 48.61
C GLN A 264 -5.87 -15.61 47.71
N GLN A 265 -5.92 -16.93 47.54
CA GLN A 265 -4.99 -17.70 46.69
C GLN A 265 -5.70 -18.91 46.07
N PRO A 266 -6.40 -18.73 44.93
CA PRO A 266 -7.09 -19.81 44.26
C PRO A 266 -6.15 -20.58 43.31
N GLU A 267 -6.41 -21.88 43.14
CA GLU A 267 -5.78 -22.71 42.11
C GLU A 267 -6.42 -22.45 40.73
N PRO A 268 -5.68 -22.68 39.62
CA PRO A 268 -6.24 -22.49 38.29
C PRO A 268 -7.34 -23.52 38.01
N LEU A 269 -8.51 -23.05 37.57
CA LEU A 269 -9.64 -23.90 37.15
C LEU A 269 -9.25 -24.80 35.98
N ARG A 270 -8.43 -24.26 35.07
CA ARG A 270 -7.94 -24.93 33.89
C ARG A 270 -6.58 -24.37 33.52
N SER A 271 -5.67 -25.24 33.11
CA SER A 271 -4.42 -24.90 32.45
C SER A 271 -4.28 -25.80 31.22
N CYS A 272 -4.02 -25.22 30.05
CA CYS A 272 -3.84 -26.01 28.84
C CYS A 272 -2.84 -25.38 27.88
N VAL A 273 -2.06 -26.25 27.23
CA VAL A 273 -1.25 -25.92 26.06
C VAL A 273 -2.07 -26.33 24.82
N PRO A 274 -2.73 -25.40 24.11
CA PRO A 274 -3.71 -25.74 23.07
C PRO A 274 -3.11 -26.58 21.94
N TYR A 275 -1.84 -26.37 21.59
CA TYR A 275 -1.14 -27.11 20.53
C TYR A 275 -0.09 -28.10 21.05
N GLY A 276 -0.23 -28.50 22.32
CA GLY A 276 0.60 -29.54 22.93
C GLY A 276 0.37 -30.93 22.32
N PRO A 277 1.18 -31.93 22.69
CA PRO A 277 2.15 -31.91 23.80
C PRO A 277 3.53 -31.37 23.42
N PHE A 278 3.76 -31.01 22.15
CA PHE A 278 5.06 -30.52 21.71
C PHE A 278 5.41 -29.16 22.33
N PRO A 279 6.71 -28.85 22.52
CA PRO A 279 7.13 -27.53 23.00
C PRO A 279 6.64 -26.42 22.07
N CYS A 280 5.87 -25.48 22.62
CA CYS A 280 5.28 -24.39 21.88
C CYS A 280 6.06 -23.08 22.04
N LYS A 281 5.75 -22.11 21.19
CA LYS A 281 6.10 -20.69 21.41
C LYS A 281 5.11 -20.05 22.38
N ALA A 282 5.50 -18.93 22.97
CA ALA A 282 4.67 -18.14 23.86
C ALA A 282 3.30 -17.81 23.24
N ILE A 283 2.27 -17.73 24.08
CA ILE A 283 1.04 -17.01 23.75
C ILE A 283 1.23 -15.58 24.25
N THR A 284 1.32 -14.61 23.33
CA THR A 284 1.74 -13.23 23.62
C THR A 284 0.58 -12.31 24.01
N LYS A 285 -0.64 -12.64 23.61
CA LYS A 285 -1.86 -11.88 23.90
C LYS A 285 -3.05 -12.82 23.85
N ILE A 286 -4.00 -12.66 24.78
CA ILE A 286 -5.21 -13.47 24.86
C ILE A 286 -6.43 -12.61 25.21
N PHE A 287 -7.57 -12.92 24.63
CA PHE A 287 -8.88 -12.39 24.98
C PHE A 287 -9.83 -13.54 25.36
N TRP A 288 -10.57 -13.32 26.43
CA TRP A 288 -11.67 -14.16 26.88
C TRP A 288 -12.95 -13.34 26.88
N LEU A 289 -13.83 -13.60 25.92
CA LEU A 289 -15.00 -12.76 25.65
C LEU A 289 -16.28 -13.57 25.81
N THR A 290 -17.21 -13.04 26.60
CA THR A 290 -18.48 -13.70 26.93
C THR A 290 -19.56 -13.42 25.89
N THR A 291 -20.48 -14.36 25.71
CA THR A 291 -21.60 -14.22 24.78
C THR A 291 -22.93 -14.47 25.48
N LYS A 292 -24.02 -13.88 24.98
CA LYS A 292 -25.39 -14.11 25.49
C LYS A 292 -25.81 -15.59 25.44
N GLN A 293 -25.21 -16.37 24.55
CA GLN A 293 -25.48 -17.81 24.37
C GLN A 293 -24.76 -18.68 25.41
N GLY A 294 -23.88 -18.10 26.24
CA GLY A 294 -23.10 -18.84 27.23
C GLY A 294 -21.89 -19.58 26.65
N LEU A 295 -21.49 -19.24 25.41
CA LEU A 295 -20.37 -19.84 24.69
C LEU A 295 -19.26 -18.80 24.53
N PRO A 296 -18.22 -18.80 25.37
CA PRO A 296 -17.18 -17.78 25.32
C PRO A 296 -16.28 -17.94 24.10
N PHE A 297 -15.77 -16.83 23.58
CA PHE A 297 -14.68 -16.78 22.62
C PHE A 297 -13.34 -16.77 23.36
N THR A 298 -12.43 -17.66 22.96
CA THR A 298 -11.02 -17.61 23.36
C THR A 298 -10.18 -17.25 22.15
N ILE A 299 -9.59 -16.06 22.14
CA ILE A 299 -8.81 -15.55 21.01
C ILE A 299 -7.39 -15.30 21.48
N PHE A 300 -6.40 -15.93 20.86
CA PHE A 300 -5.01 -15.81 21.32
C PHE A 300 -4.00 -15.79 20.19
N GLN A 301 -2.92 -15.02 20.35
CA GLN A 301 -1.82 -14.92 19.39
C GLN A 301 -0.68 -15.85 19.79
N GLY A 302 -0.13 -16.59 18.82
CA GLY A 302 1.00 -17.49 19.04
C GLY A 302 0.60 -18.89 19.48
N GLY A 303 1.38 -19.48 20.41
CA GLY A 303 1.17 -20.86 20.87
C GLY A 303 1.64 -21.95 19.90
N MET A 304 2.20 -21.60 18.74
CA MET A 304 2.57 -22.57 17.69
C MET A 304 3.66 -23.55 18.14
N PRO A 305 3.60 -24.84 17.75
CA PRO A 305 4.69 -25.80 17.98
C PRO A 305 6.02 -25.29 17.41
N ARG A 306 7.03 -25.17 18.27
CA ARG A 306 8.28 -24.46 17.97
C ARG A 306 9.06 -25.06 16.80
N ALA A 307 9.04 -26.38 16.67
CA ALA A 307 9.81 -27.09 15.67
C ALA A 307 9.20 -27.01 14.26
N SER A 308 7.88 -27.16 14.16
CA SER A 308 7.19 -27.29 12.87
C SER A 308 6.59 -25.99 12.34
N TYR A 309 6.20 -25.07 13.25
CA TYR A 309 5.43 -23.86 12.91
C TYR A 309 5.98 -22.61 13.60
N GLY A 310 7.25 -22.63 14.01
CA GLY A 310 7.86 -21.51 14.72
C GLY A 310 7.94 -20.22 13.91
N ASP A 311 7.97 -20.30 12.60
CA ASP A 311 7.99 -19.18 11.67
C ASP A 311 6.60 -18.60 11.34
N ARG A 312 5.52 -19.29 11.72
CA ARG A 312 4.15 -18.87 11.44
C ARG A 312 3.70 -17.69 12.29
N HIS A 313 2.86 -16.85 11.72
CA HIS A 313 2.26 -15.69 12.37
C HIS A 313 0.78 -15.95 12.53
N CYS A 314 0.37 -16.46 13.69
CA CYS A 314 -1.00 -16.96 13.88
C CYS A 314 -1.77 -16.25 14.99
N ILE A 315 -3.07 -16.05 14.74
CA ILE A 315 -4.09 -15.75 15.76
C ILE A 315 -5.13 -16.86 15.73
N SER A 316 -5.33 -17.50 16.87
CA SER A 316 -6.30 -18.59 17.03
C SER A 316 -7.60 -18.06 17.60
N VAL A 317 -8.72 -18.49 17.03
CA VAL A 317 -10.08 -18.25 17.56
C VAL A 317 -10.69 -19.60 17.92
N VAL A 318 -11.16 -19.72 19.16
CA VAL A 318 -11.88 -20.89 19.66
C VAL A 318 -13.26 -20.45 20.13
N HIS A 319 -14.32 -21.04 19.57
CA HIS A 319 -15.70 -20.76 19.94
C HIS A 319 -16.60 -21.94 19.57
N ASN A 320 -17.50 -22.34 20.48
CA ASN A 320 -18.48 -23.41 20.25
C ASN A 320 -17.89 -24.75 19.73
N GLY A 321 -16.69 -25.11 20.18
CA GLY A 321 -15.98 -26.33 19.74
C GLY A 321 -15.27 -26.19 18.38
N GLU A 322 -15.48 -25.11 17.64
CA GLU A 322 -14.71 -24.77 16.45
C GLU A 322 -13.43 -24.04 16.84
N GLN A 323 -12.32 -24.40 16.19
CA GLN A 323 -11.03 -23.75 16.37
C GLN A 323 -10.39 -23.49 15.00
N THR A 324 -9.92 -22.26 14.78
CA THR A 324 -9.15 -21.90 13.58
C THR A 324 -7.95 -21.07 13.97
N ALA A 325 -6.78 -21.42 13.47
CA ALA A 325 -5.56 -20.64 13.57
C ALA A 325 -5.37 -19.85 12.27
N PHE A 326 -5.78 -18.59 12.27
CA PHE A 326 -5.58 -17.68 11.13
C PHE A 326 -4.10 -17.41 10.96
N ASP A 327 -3.56 -17.79 9.80
CA ASP A 327 -2.15 -17.66 9.44
C ASP A 327 -1.96 -16.49 8.48
N PHE A 328 -1.06 -15.58 8.84
CA PHE A 328 -0.75 -14.37 8.09
C PHE A 328 0.63 -14.48 7.44
N THR A 329 0.77 -13.96 6.23
CA THR A 329 2.05 -14.00 5.48
C THR A 329 3.08 -12.98 5.95
N SER A 330 2.69 -12.06 6.83
CA SER A 330 3.56 -11.08 7.46
C SER A 330 3.36 -11.04 8.98
N ARG A 331 4.31 -10.46 9.70
CA ARG A 331 4.28 -10.43 11.18
C ARG A 331 3.05 -9.69 11.67
N VAL A 332 2.30 -10.28 12.59
CA VAL A 332 1.23 -9.57 13.31
C VAL A 332 1.86 -8.48 14.16
N ILE A 333 1.47 -7.23 13.94
CA ILE A 333 1.89 -6.07 14.74
C ILE A 333 1.07 -6.02 16.02
N ASP A 334 -0.26 -6.01 15.88
CA ASP A 334 -1.22 -6.13 16.98
C ASP A 334 -2.62 -6.44 16.43
N PHE A 335 -3.55 -6.80 17.29
CA PHE A 335 -4.95 -7.05 16.94
C PHE A 335 -5.91 -6.63 18.06
N THR A 336 -7.16 -6.38 17.66
CA THR A 336 -8.27 -6.08 18.57
C THR A 336 -9.54 -6.80 18.15
N VAL A 337 -10.48 -6.95 19.08
CA VAL A 337 -11.77 -7.61 18.85
C VAL A 337 -12.87 -6.59 19.09
N LEU A 338 -13.73 -6.40 18.07
CA LEU A 338 -14.86 -5.51 18.14
C LEU A 338 -16.03 -6.24 18.80
N VAL A 339 -16.62 -5.59 19.80
CA VAL A 339 -17.68 -6.14 20.66
C VAL A 339 -18.90 -5.22 20.61
N GLU A 340 -20.12 -5.78 20.60
CA GLU A 340 -21.36 -4.98 20.57
C GLU A 340 -21.59 -4.23 21.90
N ALA A 341 -20.92 -4.68 22.95
CA ALA A 341 -21.16 -4.32 24.33
C ALA A 341 -20.60 -2.94 24.73
N GLY A 342 -21.49 -1.99 25.03
CA GLY A 342 -21.14 -0.78 25.80
C GLY A 342 -20.78 -1.09 27.27
N PRO A 343 -20.14 -0.17 28.02
CA PRO A 343 -19.58 -0.45 29.36
C PRO A 343 -20.55 -1.11 30.37
N GLY A 344 -21.85 -0.81 30.27
CA GLY A 344 -22.88 -1.39 31.14
C GLY A 344 -23.36 -2.79 30.77
N ALA A 345 -23.07 -3.28 29.57
CA ALA A 345 -23.60 -4.57 29.07
C ALA A 345 -23.08 -5.76 29.89
N ALA A 346 -23.90 -6.82 29.98
CA ALA A 346 -23.58 -8.04 30.75
C ALA A 346 -22.62 -8.98 30.02
N PHE A 347 -22.72 -9.05 28.70
CA PHE A 347 -21.89 -9.90 27.83
C PHE A 347 -21.08 -9.03 26.87
N ASP A 348 -20.03 -9.58 26.27
CA ASP A 348 -19.18 -8.89 25.30
C ASP A 348 -19.79 -8.96 23.88
N ASP A 349 -20.22 -10.15 23.45
CA ASP A 349 -20.75 -10.42 22.11
C ASP A 349 -19.82 -9.89 20.98
N PRO A 350 -18.66 -10.55 20.76
CA PRO A 350 -17.74 -10.16 19.70
C PRO A 350 -18.35 -10.37 18.31
N TYR A 351 -18.05 -9.47 17.38
CA TYR A 351 -18.59 -9.54 16.03
C TYR A 351 -17.54 -9.38 14.93
N ALA A 352 -16.38 -8.78 15.21
CA ALA A 352 -15.29 -8.71 14.23
C ALA A 352 -13.92 -8.80 14.90
N LEU A 353 -13.00 -9.51 14.27
CA LEU A 353 -11.58 -9.55 14.63
C LEU A 353 -10.82 -8.65 13.65
N VAL A 354 -10.10 -7.65 14.15
CA VAL A 354 -9.31 -6.71 13.36
C VAL A 354 -7.83 -6.93 13.64
N VAL A 355 -7.09 -7.33 12.62
CA VAL A 355 -5.67 -7.70 12.71
C VAL A 355 -4.84 -6.75 11.85
N LEU A 356 -3.90 -6.05 12.48
CA LEU A 356 -2.88 -5.27 11.79
C LEU A 356 -1.63 -6.13 11.65
N ALA A 357 -1.36 -6.60 10.43
CA ALA A 357 -0.11 -7.23 10.07
C ALA A 357 0.89 -6.18 9.54
N GLU A 358 2.16 -6.57 9.39
CA GLU A 358 3.22 -5.65 8.93
C GLU A 358 2.96 -5.14 7.51
N GLU A 359 2.24 -5.91 6.68
CA GLU A 359 2.02 -5.60 5.26
C GLU A 359 0.54 -5.42 4.89
N GLU A 360 -0.41 -5.67 5.81
CA GLU A 360 -1.84 -5.54 5.53
C GLU A 360 -2.74 -5.42 6.76
N LEU A 361 -3.99 -4.97 6.53
CA LEU A 361 -5.08 -5.00 7.51
C LEU A 361 -6.05 -6.12 7.12
N VAL A 362 -6.32 -7.03 8.05
CA VAL A 362 -7.30 -8.12 7.86
C VAL A 362 -8.42 -7.96 8.87
N VAL A 363 -9.66 -8.05 8.39
CA VAL A 363 -10.87 -8.04 9.23
C VAL A 363 -11.63 -9.32 8.99
N ILE A 364 -12.00 -10.02 10.07
CA ILE A 364 -12.73 -11.29 10.03
C ILE A 364 -14.07 -11.11 10.73
N ASP A 365 -15.14 -11.55 10.08
CA ASP A 365 -16.49 -11.59 10.65
C ASP A 365 -16.62 -12.77 11.63
N LEU A 366 -16.95 -12.51 12.89
CA LEU A 366 -17.10 -13.53 13.93
C LEU A 366 -18.55 -14.00 14.11
N LYS A 367 -19.53 -13.38 13.45
CA LYS A 367 -20.96 -13.75 13.50
C LYS A 367 -21.31 -14.79 12.45
N THR A 368 -20.78 -14.62 11.24
CA THR A 368 -21.07 -15.54 10.12
C THR A 368 -20.27 -16.82 10.29
N ALA A 369 -20.93 -17.98 10.17
CA ALA A 369 -20.28 -19.28 10.23
C ALA A 369 -19.17 -19.40 9.17
N GLY A 370 -18.08 -20.07 9.55
CA GLY A 370 -16.88 -20.16 8.71
C GLY A 370 -16.02 -18.89 8.69
N TRP A 371 -16.33 -17.88 9.51
CA TRP A 371 -15.53 -16.67 9.74
C TRP A 371 -14.94 -16.05 8.46
N PRO A 372 -15.79 -15.56 7.53
CA PRO A 372 -15.33 -14.97 6.28
C PRO A 372 -14.63 -13.62 6.51
N PRO A 373 -13.67 -13.23 5.65
CA PRO A 373 -13.05 -11.91 5.71
C PRO A 373 -14.04 -10.81 5.32
N VAL A 374 -13.85 -9.60 5.85
CA VAL A 374 -14.59 -8.37 5.49
C VAL A 374 -13.75 -7.52 4.56
N GLN A 375 -14.34 -6.98 3.49
CA GLN A 375 -13.62 -6.13 2.55
C GLN A 375 -13.32 -4.75 3.15
N PRO A 376 -12.05 -4.30 3.16
CA PRO A 376 -11.73 -2.98 3.68
C PRO A 376 -12.04 -1.89 2.63
N PRO A 377 -12.80 -0.83 3.00
CA PRO A 377 -13.13 0.26 2.09
C PRO A 377 -11.97 1.23 1.82
N TYR A 378 -10.90 1.15 2.64
CA TYR A 378 -9.66 1.91 2.56
C TYR A 378 -8.52 1.06 3.15
N LEU A 379 -7.30 1.58 3.30
CA LEU A 379 -6.14 0.83 3.84
C LEU A 379 -5.80 -0.46 3.07
N ALA A 380 -6.18 -0.54 1.79
CA ALA A 380 -5.85 -1.68 0.96
C ALA A 380 -4.34 -1.80 0.75
N SER A 381 -3.82 -3.02 0.85
CA SER A 381 -2.43 -3.34 0.53
C SER A 381 -2.23 -3.38 -0.96
N LEU A 382 -1.97 -2.20 -1.55
CA LEU A 382 -1.72 -2.04 -2.98
C LEU A 382 -0.54 -2.89 -3.46
N HIS A 383 0.37 -3.27 -2.56
CA HIS A 383 1.57 -4.06 -2.84
C HIS A 383 1.40 -5.55 -2.49
N CYS A 384 0.17 -6.06 -2.33
CA CYS A 384 -0.09 -7.48 -2.13
C CYS A 384 0.59 -8.39 -3.17
N SER A 385 0.73 -7.88 -4.39
CA SER A 385 1.80 -8.25 -5.31
C SER A 385 2.51 -6.97 -5.76
N ALA A 386 3.81 -7.03 -6.05
CA ALA A 386 4.60 -5.84 -6.36
C ALA A 386 4.04 -5.07 -7.56
N ILE A 387 3.79 -3.77 -7.39
CA ILE A 387 3.28 -2.90 -8.45
C ILE A 387 4.37 -2.66 -9.50
N THR A 388 4.07 -2.95 -10.76
CA THR A 388 4.99 -2.82 -11.90
C THR A 388 4.61 -1.66 -12.82
N CYS A 389 3.32 -1.33 -12.94
CA CYS A 389 2.84 -0.16 -13.69
C CYS A 389 1.49 0.36 -13.17
N SER A 390 1.09 1.54 -13.62
CA SER A 390 -0.25 2.09 -13.37
C SER A 390 -0.80 2.85 -14.57
N HIS A 391 -2.12 2.96 -14.64
CA HIS A 391 -2.84 3.68 -15.69
C HIS A 391 -4.09 4.33 -15.10
N HIS A 392 -4.21 5.65 -15.22
CA HIS A 392 -5.34 6.42 -14.69
C HIS A 392 -6.29 6.80 -15.83
N ILE A 393 -7.60 6.66 -15.59
CA ILE A 393 -8.64 7.03 -16.54
C ILE A 393 -9.67 7.90 -15.82
N SER A 394 -9.85 9.12 -16.32
CA SER A 394 -10.82 10.07 -15.77
C SER A 394 -12.19 9.99 -16.43
N ASN A 395 -13.22 10.35 -15.67
CA ASN A 395 -14.60 10.51 -16.13
C ASN A 395 -15.18 9.25 -16.80
N ILE A 396 -15.27 8.18 -16.02
CA ILE A 396 -15.79 6.89 -16.50
C ILE A 396 -17.31 6.97 -16.75
N PRO A 397 -17.78 6.50 -17.92
CA PRO A 397 -19.21 6.37 -18.18
C PRO A 397 -19.90 5.49 -17.14
N LEU A 398 -21.07 5.92 -16.65
CA LEU A 398 -21.79 5.24 -15.57
C LEU A 398 -22.06 3.76 -15.89
N LYS A 399 -22.46 3.47 -17.13
CA LYS A 399 -22.71 2.08 -17.59
C LYS A 399 -21.47 1.20 -17.47
N LEU A 400 -20.28 1.70 -17.82
CA LEU A 400 -19.05 0.92 -17.69
C LEU A 400 -18.67 0.74 -16.21
N TRP A 401 -18.83 1.81 -15.42
CA TRP A 401 -18.56 1.81 -13.99
C TRP A 401 -19.36 0.74 -13.24
N GLU A 402 -20.68 0.69 -13.46
CA GLU A 402 -21.58 -0.27 -12.82
C GLU A 402 -21.23 -1.72 -13.19
N ARG A 403 -20.88 -1.97 -14.45
CA ARG A 403 -20.48 -3.31 -14.93
C ARG A 403 -19.16 -3.79 -14.29
N ILE A 404 -18.19 -2.90 -14.10
CA ILE A 404 -16.94 -3.22 -13.39
C ILE A 404 -17.23 -3.59 -11.93
N ILE A 405 -18.09 -2.83 -11.25
CA ILE A 405 -18.49 -3.13 -9.87
C ILE A 405 -19.23 -4.47 -9.79
N ALA A 406 -20.15 -4.73 -10.73
CA ALA A 406 -20.92 -5.97 -10.76
C ALA A 406 -20.02 -7.21 -10.93
N ALA A 407 -19.07 -7.18 -11.86
CA ALA A 407 -18.07 -8.24 -12.02
C ALA A 407 -17.23 -8.42 -10.74
N GLY A 408 -16.84 -7.32 -10.11
CA GLY A 408 -16.15 -7.33 -8.81
C GLY A 408 -16.94 -8.00 -7.69
N SER A 409 -18.23 -7.71 -7.57
CA SER A 409 -19.11 -8.32 -6.56
C SER A 409 -19.25 -9.83 -6.78
N GLN A 410 -19.30 -10.29 -8.02
CA GLN A 410 -19.41 -11.72 -8.35
C GLN A 410 -18.11 -12.49 -8.02
N GLN A 411 -16.94 -11.87 -8.17
CA GLN A 411 -15.65 -12.45 -7.76
C GLN A 411 -15.50 -12.55 -6.22
N ASN A 412 -16.22 -11.72 -5.48
CA ASN A 412 -16.03 -11.51 -4.05
C ASN A 412 -17.10 -12.17 -3.16
N THR A 413 -17.82 -13.17 -3.67
CA THR A 413 -18.89 -13.89 -2.95
C THR A 413 -18.42 -14.65 -1.69
N HIS A 414 -17.12 -14.88 -1.56
CA HIS A 414 -16.49 -15.51 -0.39
C HIS A 414 -16.24 -14.54 0.78
N PHE A 415 -16.36 -13.23 0.56
CA PHE A 415 -16.29 -12.23 1.62
C PHE A 415 -17.60 -12.16 2.42
N SER A 416 -17.51 -11.63 3.63
CA SER A 416 -18.66 -11.36 4.47
C SER A 416 -19.58 -10.30 3.85
N THR A 417 -20.88 -10.43 4.13
CA THR A 417 -21.91 -9.42 3.83
C THR A 417 -22.08 -8.39 4.96
N MET A 418 -21.29 -8.50 6.03
CA MET A 418 -21.25 -7.54 7.14
C MET A 418 -20.82 -6.16 6.64
N ASP A 419 -21.58 -5.13 7.03
CA ASP A 419 -21.18 -3.74 6.82
C ASP A 419 -19.87 -3.42 7.53
N TRP A 420 -19.08 -2.52 6.95
CA TRP A 420 -17.79 -2.16 7.51
C TRP A 420 -17.91 -1.66 8.97
N PRO A 421 -17.28 -2.33 9.94
CA PRO A 421 -17.59 -2.10 11.36
C PRO A 421 -16.88 -0.90 11.99
N ILE A 422 -15.91 -0.32 11.28
CA ILE A 422 -15.13 0.84 11.75
C ILE A 422 -15.76 2.08 11.08
N ASP A 423 -16.97 2.41 11.51
CA ASP A 423 -17.86 3.42 10.91
C ASP A 423 -17.92 4.74 11.70
N GLY A 424 -16.90 5.01 12.53
CA GLY A 424 -16.82 6.19 13.38
C GLY A 424 -16.77 7.52 12.64
N GLY A 425 -17.37 8.57 13.21
CA GLY A 425 -17.32 9.94 12.68
C GLY A 425 -18.27 10.20 11.51
N THR A 426 -18.14 11.37 10.88
CA THR A 426 -19.01 11.78 9.76
C THR A 426 -18.19 12.49 8.69
N SER A 427 -18.24 11.99 7.45
CA SER A 427 -17.62 12.67 6.33
C SER A 427 -18.46 13.87 5.91
N LEU A 428 -17.81 15.04 5.82
CA LEU A 428 -18.44 16.30 5.40
C LEU A 428 -18.24 16.59 3.91
N ALA A 429 -17.47 15.75 3.22
CA ALA A 429 -17.23 15.89 1.79
C ALA A 429 -18.45 15.39 1.01
N PRO A 430 -18.89 16.10 -0.05
CA PRO A 430 -19.90 15.57 -0.96
C PRO A 430 -19.36 14.35 -1.70
N ALA A 431 -20.26 13.49 -2.19
CA ALA A 431 -19.88 12.42 -3.08
C ALA A 431 -19.14 12.97 -4.32
N PRO A 432 -18.07 12.32 -4.80
CA PRO A 432 -17.33 12.77 -5.97
C PRO A 432 -18.26 12.92 -7.19
N PRO A 433 -18.27 14.09 -7.86
CA PRO A 433 -19.12 14.32 -9.03
C PRO A 433 -18.61 13.56 -10.27
N GLN A 434 -17.32 13.23 -10.29
CA GLN A 434 -16.64 12.52 -11.36
C GLN A 434 -16.19 11.15 -10.86
N ARG A 435 -16.29 10.13 -11.72
CA ARG A 435 -15.81 8.77 -11.46
C ARG A 435 -14.45 8.57 -12.12
N ASP A 436 -13.44 8.28 -11.33
CA ASP A 436 -12.07 8.09 -11.79
C ASP A 436 -11.58 6.69 -11.45
N LEU A 437 -10.92 6.04 -12.41
CA LEU A 437 -10.32 4.72 -12.24
C LEU A 437 -8.80 4.84 -12.21
N LEU A 438 -8.18 4.20 -11.22
CA LEU A 438 -6.78 3.88 -11.23
C LEU A 438 -6.63 2.37 -11.46
N LEU A 439 -5.90 1.98 -12.49
CA LEU A 439 -5.52 0.59 -12.74
C LEU A 439 -4.07 0.39 -12.29
N THR A 440 -3.81 -0.68 -11.54
CA THR A 440 -2.44 -1.08 -11.16
C THR A 440 -2.14 -2.45 -11.74
N GLY A 441 -1.01 -2.57 -12.43
CA GLY A 441 -0.45 -3.83 -12.90
C GLY A 441 0.58 -4.35 -11.91
N HIS A 442 0.61 -5.67 -11.73
CA HIS A 442 1.44 -6.32 -10.71
C HIS A 442 2.35 -7.40 -11.29
N GLU A 443 3.33 -7.83 -10.51
CA GLU A 443 4.35 -8.81 -10.87
C GLU A 443 3.78 -10.22 -11.11
N ASP A 444 2.71 -10.59 -10.39
CA ASP A 444 1.98 -11.86 -10.52
C ASP A 444 1.06 -11.94 -11.77
N GLY A 445 1.04 -10.90 -12.60
CA GLY A 445 0.14 -10.83 -13.76
C GLY A 445 -1.29 -10.39 -13.43
N THR A 446 -1.54 -9.85 -12.24
CA THR A 446 -2.85 -9.27 -11.92
C THR A 446 -2.95 -7.80 -12.34
N VAL A 447 -4.17 -7.36 -12.65
CA VAL A 447 -4.54 -5.96 -12.81
C VAL A 447 -5.70 -5.64 -11.88
N ARG A 448 -5.50 -4.67 -10.98
CA ARG A 448 -6.50 -4.23 -10.00
C ARG A 448 -7.12 -2.90 -10.40
N PHE A 449 -8.44 -2.81 -10.27
CA PHE A 449 -9.25 -1.65 -10.63
C PHE A 449 -9.65 -0.93 -9.35
N TRP A 450 -9.17 0.31 -9.17
CA TRP A 450 -9.39 1.09 -7.96
C TRP A 450 -10.30 2.29 -8.25
N ASP A 451 -11.24 2.53 -7.35
CA ASP A 451 -12.00 3.78 -7.28
C ASP A 451 -11.10 4.91 -6.78
N ALA A 452 -10.65 5.75 -7.69
CA ALA A 452 -9.79 6.91 -7.41
C ALA A 452 -10.58 8.23 -7.40
N SER A 453 -11.92 8.15 -7.29
CA SER A 453 -12.81 9.32 -7.40
C SER A 453 -12.74 10.24 -6.17
N GLY A 454 -12.44 9.68 -4.99
CA GLY A 454 -12.52 10.38 -3.72
C GLY A 454 -11.34 10.14 -2.79
N VAL A 455 -11.59 10.30 -1.49
CA VAL A 455 -10.58 10.17 -0.43
C VAL A 455 -10.17 8.70 -0.21
N CYS A 456 -11.12 7.77 -0.30
CA CYS A 456 -10.86 6.35 -0.12
C CYS A 456 -10.57 5.66 -1.47
N LEU A 457 -9.39 5.04 -1.57
CA LEU A 457 -9.01 4.21 -2.72
C LEU A 457 -9.50 2.78 -2.51
N ARG A 458 -10.64 2.42 -3.11
CA ARG A 458 -11.32 1.13 -2.90
C ARG A 458 -11.11 0.19 -4.09
N LEU A 459 -10.84 -1.09 -3.83
CA LEU A 459 -10.78 -2.11 -4.88
C LEU A 459 -12.19 -2.37 -5.44
N LEU A 460 -12.34 -2.31 -6.75
CA LEU A 460 -13.59 -2.61 -7.46
C LEU A 460 -13.56 -4.00 -8.08
N TYR A 461 -12.49 -4.35 -8.79
CA TYR A 461 -12.37 -5.60 -9.55
C TYR A 461 -10.89 -6.02 -9.70
N LYS A 462 -10.63 -7.33 -9.80
CA LYS A 462 -9.29 -7.89 -10.04
C LYS A 462 -9.32 -8.82 -11.25
N LEU A 463 -8.54 -8.46 -12.27
CA LEU A 463 -8.20 -9.31 -13.41
C LEU A 463 -6.96 -10.16 -13.08
N SER A 464 -7.00 -11.46 -13.39
CA SER A 464 -5.85 -12.36 -13.30
C SER A 464 -5.48 -12.91 -14.68
N THR A 465 -4.36 -12.45 -15.26
CA THR A 465 -3.94 -12.92 -16.61
C THR A 465 -3.32 -14.31 -16.59
N VAL A 466 -2.88 -14.80 -15.42
CA VAL A 466 -2.27 -16.13 -15.28
C VAL A 466 -3.16 -17.27 -15.82
N ARG A 467 -4.49 -17.09 -15.82
CA ARG A 467 -5.47 -18.07 -16.33
C ARG A 467 -5.24 -18.49 -17.79
N VAL A 468 -4.63 -17.64 -18.62
CA VAL A 468 -4.34 -17.98 -20.03
C VAL A 468 -3.05 -18.79 -20.20
N PHE A 469 -2.26 -18.97 -19.15
CA PHE A 469 -0.97 -19.63 -19.18
C PHE A 469 -0.98 -20.93 -18.38
N LEU A 470 -0.10 -21.85 -18.77
CA LEU A 470 0.26 -23.04 -17.98
C LEU A 470 1.40 -22.62 -17.04
N THR A 471 1.13 -22.61 -15.75
CA THR A 471 2.10 -22.37 -14.67
C THR A 471 2.34 -23.66 -13.91
N ASP A 472 3.53 -23.82 -13.29
CA ASP A 472 3.88 -25.01 -12.49
C ASP A 472 3.01 -25.13 -11.22
N THR A 473 2.37 -24.04 -10.81
CA THR A 473 1.36 -23.95 -9.76
C THR A 473 0.00 -23.73 -10.40
N ASP A 474 -0.86 -24.76 -10.44
CA ASP A 474 -2.26 -24.56 -10.83
C ASP A 474 -2.97 -23.84 -9.66
N PRO A 475 -3.59 -22.67 -9.86
CA PRO A 475 -4.20 -21.89 -8.77
C PRO A 475 -5.25 -22.67 -7.98
N SER A 476 -5.90 -23.65 -8.63
CA SER A 476 -6.93 -24.52 -8.05
C SER A 476 -6.40 -25.44 -6.95
N GLU A 477 -5.10 -25.72 -6.88
CA GLU A 477 -4.55 -26.58 -5.83
C GLU A 477 -4.24 -25.81 -4.53
N SER A 478 -4.04 -24.50 -4.60
CA SER A 478 -3.62 -23.68 -3.45
C SER A 478 -4.73 -23.37 -2.43
N LEU A 479 -6.00 -23.41 -2.86
CA LEU A 479 -7.16 -23.12 -2.00
C LEU A 479 -7.85 -24.38 -1.46
N ASN A 480 -7.64 -25.54 -2.09
CA ASN A 480 -8.35 -26.79 -1.76
C ASN A 480 -7.49 -27.84 -1.05
N ALA A 481 -6.22 -27.56 -0.77
CA ALA A 481 -5.30 -28.49 -0.12
C ALA A 481 -5.21 -28.32 1.41
N GLN A 482 -6.29 -27.93 2.09
CA GLN A 482 -6.37 -27.99 3.56
C GLN A 482 -7.33 -29.10 3.95
N GLY A 483 -6.77 -30.26 4.28
CA GLY A 483 -7.54 -31.37 4.81
C GLY A 483 -8.09 -31.02 6.19
N GLU A 484 -9.33 -31.44 6.46
CA GLU A 484 -10.00 -31.30 7.77
C GLU A 484 -9.21 -31.95 8.94
N ASP A 485 -8.16 -32.71 8.64
CA ASP A 485 -7.29 -33.44 9.59
C ASP A 485 -5.98 -32.70 9.98
N GLU A 486 -5.69 -31.49 9.47
CA GLU A 486 -4.45 -30.77 9.83
C GLU A 486 -4.54 -30.11 11.23
N TRP A 487 -3.61 -30.47 12.12
CA TRP A 487 -3.47 -29.87 13.46
C TRP A 487 -2.06 -29.27 13.65
N PRO A 488 -1.92 -27.96 13.96
CA PRO A 488 -2.94 -26.94 14.20
C PRO A 488 -3.86 -26.64 13.00
N PRO A 489 -5.12 -26.17 13.21
CA PRO A 489 -6.09 -25.92 12.15
C PRO A 489 -5.79 -24.60 11.44
N LEU A 490 -4.70 -24.57 10.68
CA LEU A 490 -4.20 -23.39 9.99
C LEU A 490 -5.15 -22.98 8.87
N ARG A 491 -5.47 -21.69 8.79
CA ARG A 491 -6.20 -21.09 7.67
C ARG A 491 -5.47 -19.85 7.22
N LYS A 492 -4.93 -19.87 5.99
CA LYS A 492 -4.31 -18.68 5.42
C LYS A 492 -5.36 -17.61 5.16
N VAL A 493 -5.08 -16.39 5.63
CA VAL A 493 -5.91 -15.21 5.40
C VAL A 493 -5.02 -14.02 5.03
N GLY A 494 -5.65 -12.95 4.53
CA GLY A 494 -4.94 -11.83 3.93
C GLY A 494 -4.75 -12.03 2.43
N SER A 495 -4.15 -11.04 1.80
CA SER A 495 -3.88 -10.98 0.36
C SER A 495 -2.42 -10.73 0.05
N PHE A 496 -1.59 -10.34 1.04
CA PHE A 496 -0.18 -10.06 0.80
C PHE A 496 0.58 -11.36 0.49
N ASP A 497 1.27 -11.36 -0.64
CA ASP A 497 2.16 -12.44 -1.05
C ASP A 497 3.62 -11.94 -1.05
N PRO A 498 4.48 -12.42 -0.14
CA PRO A 498 5.90 -12.08 -0.15
C PRO A 498 6.68 -12.78 -1.26
N TYR A 499 6.07 -13.76 -1.95
CA TYR A 499 6.72 -14.54 -2.99
C TYR A 499 6.45 -13.95 -4.38
N SER A 500 7.42 -14.13 -5.27
CA SER A 500 7.28 -13.83 -6.69
C SER A 500 7.40 -15.15 -7.43
N ASP A 501 6.26 -15.66 -7.92
CA ASP A 501 6.20 -16.97 -8.59
C ASP A 501 6.93 -16.94 -9.94
N ASP A 502 6.47 -16.09 -10.86
CA ASP A 502 7.05 -15.96 -12.19
C ASP A 502 7.09 -14.50 -12.66
N PRO A 503 8.27 -13.84 -12.67
CA PRO A 503 8.40 -12.44 -13.06
C PRO A 503 8.04 -12.19 -14.54
N ARG A 504 7.92 -13.25 -15.36
CA ARG A 504 7.44 -13.17 -16.73
C ARG A 504 6.00 -12.68 -16.82
N LEU A 505 5.16 -12.98 -15.81
CA LEU A 505 3.76 -12.57 -15.76
C LEU A 505 3.58 -11.06 -15.56
N GLY A 506 4.58 -10.39 -14.99
CA GLY A 506 4.49 -8.99 -14.57
C GLY A 506 3.94 -8.04 -15.63
N ILE A 507 2.90 -7.27 -15.27
CA ILE A 507 2.21 -6.35 -16.18
C ILE A 507 3.04 -5.07 -16.37
N GLN A 508 3.41 -4.74 -17.60
CA GLN A 508 4.27 -3.60 -17.94
C GLN A 508 3.50 -2.39 -18.46
N LYS A 509 2.40 -2.64 -19.18
CA LYS A 509 1.54 -1.59 -19.76
C LYS A 509 0.08 -2.00 -19.70
N ILE A 510 -0.77 -1.01 -19.50
CA ILE A 510 -2.23 -1.15 -19.44
C ILE A 510 -2.81 -0.01 -20.29
N PHE A 511 -3.83 -0.32 -21.08
CA PHE A 511 -4.64 0.67 -21.76
C PHE A 511 -6.11 0.22 -21.73
N LEU A 512 -6.98 1.04 -21.14
CA LEU A 512 -8.42 0.78 -21.08
C LEU A 512 -9.16 1.85 -21.91
N CYS A 513 -9.95 1.41 -22.90
CA CYS A 513 -10.90 2.30 -23.56
C CYS A 513 -12.19 2.38 -22.74
N LYS A 514 -12.43 3.53 -22.10
CA LYS A 514 -13.63 3.78 -21.28
C LYS A 514 -14.95 3.78 -22.06
N TYR A 515 -14.91 3.85 -23.38
CA TYR A 515 -16.09 3.88 -24.24
C TYR A 515 -16.51 2.49 -24.69
N SER A 516 -15.58 1.70 -25.24
CA SER A 516 -15.90 0.35 -25.75
C SER A 516 -15.81 -0.74 -24.68
N GLY A 517 -15.10 -0.50 -23.57
CA GLY A 517 -14.78 -1.55 -22.60
C GLY A 517 -13.69 -2.51 -23.10
N TYR A 518 -12.96 -2.17 -24.17
CA TYR A 518 -11.76 -2.93 -24.55
C TYR A 518 -10.60 -2.56 -23.64
N LEU A 519 -9.92 -3.58 -23.15
CA LEU A 519 -8.72 -3.49 -22.33
C LEU A 519 -7.58 -4.20 -23.06
N THR A 520 -6.40 -3.60 -23.07
CA THR A 520 -5.19 -4.31 -23.45
C THR A 520 -4.14 -4.20 -22.36
N VAL A 521 -3.47 -5.32 -22.10
CA VAL A 521 -2.40 -5.44 -21.10
C VAL A 521 -1.21 -6.10 -21.75
N ALA A 522 -0.01 -5.64 -21.41
CA ALA A 522 1.24 -6.20 -21.92
C ALA A 522 2.17 -6.57 -20.78
N GLY A 523 2.88 -7.69 -20.90
CA GLY A 523 3.70 -8.27 -19.84
C GLY A 523 5.21 -8.27 -20.09
N THR A 524 5.95 -8.86 -19.16
CA THR A 524 7.42 -8.89 -19.15
C THR A 524 8.02 -9.84 -20.20
N ALA A 525 7.35 -10.91 -20.60
CA ALA A 525 7.85 -11.90 -21.57
C ALA A 525 7.24 -11.73 -22.97
N GLY A 526 6.96 -10.50 -23.37
CA GLY A 526 6.48 -10.17 -24.72
C GLY A 526 5.02 -10.55 -25.01
N GLN A 527 4.27 -11.00 -24.01
CA GLN A 527 2.84 -11.28 -24.14
C GLN A 527 2.01 -9.99 -24.13
N VAL A 528 1.06 -9.87 -25.06
CA VAL A 528 0.06 -8.79 -25.12
C VAL A 528 -1.32 -9.43 -25.23
N LEU A 529 -2.20 -9.12 -24.28
CA LEU A 529 -3.58 -9.60 -24.27
C LEU A 529 -4.52 -8.45 -24.66
N VAL A 530 -5.54 -8.78 -25.45
CA VAL A 530 -6.69 -7.91 -25.67
C VAL A 530 -7.92 -8.60 -25.08
N LEU A 531 -8.63 -7.85 -24.25
CA LEU A 531 -9.74 -8.30 -23.44
C LEU A 531 -10.95 -7.41 -23.66
N GLU A 532 -12.14 -7.98 -23.47
CA GLU A 532 -13.41 -7.28 -23.51
C GLU A 532 -14.18 -7.52 -22.21
N LEU A 533 -14.88 -6.49 -21.73
CA LEU A 533 -15.74 -6.62 -20.55
C LEU A 533 -17.01 -7.40 -20.91
N ASN A 534 -17.22 -8.52 -20.25
CA ASN A 534 -18.40 -9.36 -20.37
C ASN A 534 -19.11 -9.48 -19.01
N ASP A 535 -20.44 -9.51 -19.04
CA ASP A 535 -21.29 -9.53 -17.83
C ASP A 535 -21.58 -10.97 -17.37
N GLU A 536 -21.30 -11.97 -18.21
CA GLU A 536 -21.52 -13.40 -17.95
C GLU A 536 -20.21 -14.19 -18.05
N GLU A 537 -20.20 -15.36 -17.41
CA GLU A 537 -19.12 -16.34 -17.53
C GLU A 537 -19.05 -16.85 -18.97
N ALA A 538 -17.84 -17.03 -19.50
CA ALA A 538 -17.66 -17.52 -20.86
C ALA A 538 -16.53 -18.55 -20.93
N GLU A 539 -16.77 -19.61 -21.69
CA GLU A 539 -15.77 -20.60 -22.04
C GLU A 539 -15.38 -20.41 -23.52
N HIS A 540 -14.14 -20.00 -23.76
CA HIS A 540 -13.62 -19.83 -25.11
C HIS A 540 -12.10 -20.00 -25.18
N ALA A 541 -11.60 -20.34 -26.36
CA ALA A 541 -10.18 -20.42 -26.62
C ALA A 541 -9.58 -19.02 -26.84
N VAL A 542 -8.39 -18.79 -26.30
CA VAL A 542 -7.64 -17.55 -26.56
C VAL A 542 -6.75 -17.78 -27.78
N GLU A 543 -7.06 -17.10 -28.88
CA GLU A 543 -6.29 -17.25 -30.11
C GLU A 543 -4.88 -16.67 -29.95
N GLN A 544 -3.87 -17.48 -30.24
CA GLN A 544 -2.47 -17.08 -30.12
C GLN A 544 -1.90 -16.68 -31.48
N VAL A 545 -1.35 -15.47 -31.56
CA VAL A 545 -0.67 -14.98 -32.77
C VAL A 545 0.76 -14.57 -32.42
N GLU A 546 1.71 -15.04 -33.20
CA GLU A 546 3.12 -14.67 -33.05
C GLU A 546 3.46 -13.42 -33.86
N ALA A 547 4.18 -12.49 -33.23
CA ALA A 547 4.70 -11.29 -33.86
C ALA A 547 6.23 -11.33 -33.87
N ASP A 548 6.81 -11.86 -34.95
CA ASP A 548 8.26 -11.92 -35.14
C ASP A 548 8.82 -10.56 -35.55
N LEU A 549 9.41 -9.87 -34.56
CA LEU A 549 9.99 -8.54 -34.74
C LEU A 549 11.36 -8.59 -35.43
N LEU A 550 11.95 -9.78 -35.59
CA LEU A 550 13.26 -10.01 -36.19
C LEU A 550 13.17 -10.77 -37.51
N GLN A 551 11.99 -10.84 -38.15
CA GLN A 551 11.76 -11.53 -39.42
C GLN A 551 12.78 -11.15 -40.54
N ASP A 552 13.31 -9.92 -40.50
CA ASP A 552 14.26 -9.38 -41.47
C ASP A 552 15.73 -9.41 -40.97
N GLN A 553 16.01 -10.12 -39.88
CA GLN A 553 17.33 -10.21 -39.23
C GLN A 553 17.74 -11.66 -38.98
N GLU A 554 18.81 -12.11 -39.64
CA GLU A 554 19.37 -13.44 -39.44
C GLU A 554 20.44 -13.46 -38.33
N GLY A 555 20.59 -14.60 -37.65
CA GLY A 555 21.70 -14.84 -36.70
C GLY A 555 21.50 -14.34 -35.26
N TYR A 556 20.41 -13.62 -34.96
CA TYR A 556 20.11 -13.21 -33.59
C TYR A 556 19.70 -14.40 -32.71
N ARG A 557 20.25 -14.49 -31.50
CA ARG A 557 19.88 -15.51 -30.50
C ARG A 557 19.37 -14.84 -29.23
N TRP A 558 18.15 -15.18 -28.84
CA TRP A 558 17.56 -14.74 -27.58
C TRP A 558 18.25 -15.43 -26.39
N LYS A 559 18.67 -14.63 -25.39
CA LYS A 559 19.36 -15.08 -24.17
C LYS A 559 18.59 -14.68 -22.88
N GLY A 560 17.32 -14.32 -23.01
CA GLY A 560 16.47 -13.91 -21.89
C GLY A 560 15.46 -14.99 -21.47
N HIS A 561 14.44 -14.58 -20.71
CA HIS A 561 13.35 -15.48 -20.32
C HIS A 561 12.62 -16.05 -21.53
N GLU A 562 12.28 -17.33 -21.50
CA GLU A 562 11.45 -17.95 -22.53
C GLU A 562 10.02 -17.38 -22.49
N ARG A 563 9.30 -17.48 -23.62
CA ARG A 563 7.89 -17.12 -23.71
C ARG A 563 7.07 -17.93 -22.70
N LEU A 564 5.95 -17.38 -22.25
CA LEU A 564 4.99 -18.11 -21.43
C LEU A 564 4.26 -19.17 -22.27
N CYS A 565 4.01 -20.33 -21.68
CA CYS A 565 3.24 -21.40 -22.30
C CYS A 565 1.75 -21.05 -22.22
N ALA A 566 1.12 -20.76 -23.35
CA ALA A 566 -0.32 -20.51 -23.39
C ALA A 566 -1.11 -21.82 -23.22
N ARG A 567 -2.28 -21.76 -22.56
CA ARG A 567 -3.17 -22.91 -22.46
C ARG A 567 -3.76 -23.26 -23.82
N PRO A 568 -3.64 -24.53 -24.26
CA PRO A 568 -4.32 -24.97 -25.47
C PRO A 568 -5.81 -25.20 -25.20
N GLY A 569 -6.66 -24.89 -26.19
CA GLY A 569 -8.11 -25.13 -26.10
C GLY A 569 -8.88 -24.06 -25.33
N PRO A 570 -10.17 -24.31 -25.04
CA PRO A 570 -11.02 -23.38 -24.32
C PRO A 570 -10.63 -23.27 -22.84
N VAL A 571 -10.80 -22.07 -22.29
CA VAL A 571 -10.63 -21.75 -20.87
C VAL A 571 -11.91 -21.09 -20.37
N CYS A 572 -12.35 -21.46 -19.17
CA CYS A 572 -13.49 -20.81 -18.54
C CYS A 572 -13.05 -19.52 -17.83
N PHE A 573 -13.70 -18.40 -18.14
CA PHE A 573 -13.45 -17.10 -17.55
C PHE A 573 -14.69 -16.61 -16.80
N GLU A 574 -14.47 -16.21 -15.55
CA GLU A 574 -15.46 -15.51 -14.74
C GLU A 574 -15.94 -14.21 -15.43
N PRO A 575 -17.11 -13.69 -15.06
CA PRO A 575 -17.57 -12.37 -15.50
C PRO A 575 -16.52 -11.28 -15.23
N GLY A 576 -16.38 -10.35 -16.17
CA GLY A 576 -15.35 -9.32 -16.13
C GLY A 576 -14.58 -9.21 -17.46
N PHE A 577 -13.31 -8.83 -17.39
CA PHE A 577 -12.49 -8.66 -18.60
C PHE A 577 -11.95 -10.01 -19.08
N GLN A 578 -12.49 -10.50 -20.20
CA GLN A 578 -12.18 -11.81 -20.73
C GLN A 578 -11.24 -11.69 -21.95
N PRO A 579 -10.08 -12.36 -21.95
CA PRO A 579 -9.16 -12.31 -23.07
C PRO A 579 -9.69 -13.15 -24.23
N PHE A 580 -9.60 -12.62 -25.45
CA PHE A 580 -9.97 -13.35 -26.67
C PHE A 580 -8.79 -13.55 -27.63
N VAL A 581 -7.70 -12.81 -27.45
CA VAL A 581 -6.50 -12.92 -28.27
C VAL A 581 -5.24 -12.63 -27.45
N LEU A 582 -4.20 -13.44 -27.71
CA LEU A 582 -2.84 -13.32 -27.17
C LEU A 582 -1.88 -13.07 -28.33
N VAL A 583 -1.26 -11.89 -28.36
CA VAL A 583 -0.14 -11.60 -29.27
C VAL A 583 1.17 -11.85 -28.52
N GLN A 584 1.95 -12.81 -28.99
CA GLN A 584 3.25 -13.14 -28.43
C GLN A 584 4.36 -12.53 -29.28
N CYS A 585 5.11 -11.59 -28.71
CA CYS A 585 6.30 -11.04 -29.36
C CYS A 585 7.39 -12.11 -29.45
N GLN A 586 8.09 -12.13 -30.57
CA GLN A 586 9.30 -12.92 -30.78
C GLN A 586 10.43 -11.96 -31.20
N PRO A 587 11.54 -11.85 -30.44
CA PRO A 587 11.81 -12.47 -29.14
C PRO A 587 10.83 -12.04 -28.01
N PRO A 588 10.65 -12.88 -26.97
CA PRO A 588 9.76 -12.61 -25.82
C PRO A 588 10.36 -11.59 -24.84
N ALA A 589 10.67 -10.40 -25.34
CA ALA A 589 11.23 -9.30 -24.57
C ALA A 589 10.13 -8.46 -23.91
N VAL A 590 10.52 -7.72 -22.87
CA VAL A 590 9.65 -6.81 -22.13
C VAL A 590 8.97 -5.83 -23.08
N VAL A 591 7.63 -5.72 -23.00
CA VAL A 591 6.88 -4.72 -23.77
C VAL A 591 6.99 -3.36 -23.10
N THR A 592 7.49 -2.38 -23.84
CA THR A 592 7.92 -1.08 -23.28
C THR A 592 7.02 0.07 -23.69
N SER A 593 6.16 -0.15 -24.66
CA SER A 593 5.12 0.77 -25.13
C SER A 593 3.90 -0.01 -25.64
N LEU A 594 2.71 0.54 -25.42
CA LEU A 594 1.43 -0.06 -25.79
C LEU A 594 0.45 1.08 -26.14
N ALA A 595 -0.33 0.92 -27.20
CA ALA A 595 -1.41 1.82 -27.57
C ALA A 595 -2.59 1.03 -28.16
N LEU A 596 -3.81 1.42 -27.84
CA LEU A 596 -5.03 0.80 -28.35
C LEU A 596 -5.89 1.86 -29.04
N HIS A 597 -6.38 1.56 -30.24
CA HIS A 597 -7.38 2.34 -30.94
C HIS A 597 -8.66 1.51 -31.09
N SER A 598 -9.58 1.66 -30.15
CA SER A 598 -10.81 0.86 -30.05
C SER A 598 -11.74 1.04 -31.25
N GLU A 599 -11.79 2.24 -31.84
CA GLU A 599 -12.61 2.51 -33.03
C GLU A 599 -12.10 1.76 -34.28
N TRP A 600 -10.77 1.68 -34.44
CA TRP A 600 -10.16 1.01 -35.60
C TRP A 600 -9.93 -0.48 -35.33
N ARG A 601 -10.12 -0.89 -34.07
CA ARG A 601 -9.84 -2.23 -33.54
C ARG A 601 -8.39 -2.66 -33.77
N LEU A 602 -7.48 -1.75 -33.44
CA LEU A 602 -6.04 -1.91 -33.62
C LEU A 602 -5.29 -1.75 -32.29
N VAL A 603 -4.29 -2.60 -32.08
CA VAL A 603 -3.36 -2.50 -30.95
C VAL A 603 -1.94 -2.42 -31.47
N ALA A 604 -1.17 -1.47 -30.96
CA ALA A 604 0.25 -1.32 -31.25
C ALA A 604 1.06 -1.63 -29.99
N PHE A 605 2.13 -2.38 -30.16
CA PHE A 605 3.02 -2.79 -29.06
C PHE A 605 4.48 -2.67 -29.51
N GLY A 606 5.35 -2.28 -28.59
CA GLY A 606 6.77 -2.12 -28.89
C GLY A 606 7.61 -2.61 -27.72
N PRO A 607 8.29 -3.77 -27.85
CA PRO A 607 9.38 -4.15 -26.95
C PRO A 607 10.72 -3.50 -27.37
N SER A 608 11.83 -3.99 -26.82
CA SER A 608 13.16 -3.40 -27.05
C SER A 608 13.70 -3.52 -28.48
N HIS A 609 13.20 -4.47 -29.27
CA HIS A 609 13.78 -4.84 -30.58
C HIS A 609 13.07 -4.19 -31.78
N GLY A 610 11.86 -3.70 -31.57
CA GLY A 610 10.98 -3.27 -32.64
C GLY A 610 9.59 -2.96 -32.11
N PHE A 611 8.66 -2.78 -33.03
CA PHE A 611 7.24 -2.64 -32.71
C PHE A 611 6.38 -3.29 -33.79
N GLY A 612 5.14 -3.58 -33.43
CA GLY A 612 4.15 -4.15 -34.33
C GLY A 612 2.80 -3.46 -34.19
N LEU A 613 2.00 -3.61 -35.24
CA LEU A 613 0.58 -3.24 -35.27
C LEU A 613 -0.23 -4.50 -35.53
N PHE A 614 -1.19 -4.77 -34.66
CA PHE A 614 -2.06 -5.93 -34.71
C PHE A 614 -3.52 -5.51 -34.81
N ASP A 615 -4.24 -6.21 -35.68
CA ASP A 615 -5.67 -6.07 -35.87
C ASP A 615 -6.38 -7.09 -35.00
N HIS A 616 -6.95 -6.63 -33.87
CA HIS A 616 -7.63 -7.53 -32.94
C HIS A 616 -9.06 -7.87 -33.35
N GLN A 617 -9.59 -7.27 -34.43
CA GLN A 617 -10.86 -7.67 -35.03
C GLN A 617 -10.70 -8.89 -35.92
N GLN A 618 -9.72 -8.86 -36.83
CA GLN A 618 -9.38 -9.98 -37.72
C GLN A 618 -8.40 -10.97 -37.08
N ARG A 619 -7.89 -10.63 -35.89
CA ARG A 619 -6.87 -11.39 -35.15
C ARG A 619 -5.63 -11.64 -36.00
N ARG A 620 -5.18 -10.59 -36.69
CA ARG A 620 -4.11 -10.68 -37.69
C ARG A 620 -3.04 -9.62 -37.46
N GLN A 621 -1.78 -10.01 -37.59
CA GLN A 621 -0.68 -9.06 -37.61
C GLN A 621 -0.75 -8.18 -38.88
N VAL A 622 -0.81 -6.86 -38.71
CA VAL A 622 -0.83 -5.89 -39.83
C VAL A 622 0.58 -5.68 -40.37
N PHE A 623 1.50 -5.33 -39.47
CA PHE A 623 2.93 -5.23 -39.79
C PHE A 623 3.78 -5.34 -38.53
N VAL A 624 5.07 -5.63 -38.72
CA VAL A 624 6.13 -5.56 -37.71
C VAL A 624 7.27 -4.72 -38.27
N LYS A 625 7.99 -4.00 -37.41
CA LYS A 625 9.14 -3.17 -37.76
C LYS A 625 10.25 -3.40 -36.75
N CYS A 626 11.34 -4.00 -37.22
CA CYS A 626 12.59 -4.03 -36.48
C CYS A 626 13.20 -2.63 -36.41
N THR A 627 13.70 -2.25 -35.24
CA THR A 627 14.36 -0.95 -35.00
C THR A 627 15.79 -1.11 -34.51
N LEU A 628 16.31 -2.33 -34.41
CA LEU A 628 17.70 -2.59 -34.03
C LEU A 628 18.66 -2.16 -35.13
N HIS A 629 19.75 -1.51 -34.73
CA HIS A 629 20.88 -1.28 -35.61
C HIS A 629 21.78 -2.54 -35.63
N PRO A 630 22.47 -2.89 -36.73
CA PRO A 630 23.39 -4.04 -36.77
C PRO A 630 24.48 -4.03 -35.67
N SER A 631 24.88 -2.84 -35.21
CA SER A 631 25.84 -2.68 -34.10
C SER A 631 25.25 -2.97 -32.71
N ASP A 632 23.92 -2.93 -32.55
CA ASP A 632 23.24 -3.21 -31.28
C ASP A 632 23.14 -4.71 -30.98
N GLN A 633 23.40 -5.59 -31.96
CA GLN A 633 23.35 -7.05 -31.79
C GLN A 633 24.32 -7.57 -30.71
N LEU A 634 25.46 -6.90 -30.52
CA LEU A 634 26.48 -7.25 -29.51
C LEU A 634 26.21 -6.67 -28.11
N ALA A 635 25.33 -5.66 -28.00
CA ALA A 635 25.11 -4.92 -26.74
C ALA A 635 23.98 -5.50 -25.87
N LEU A 636 23.13 -6.35 -26.44
CA LEU A 636 22.01 -7.02 -25.76
C LEU A 636 22.42 -8.32 -25.05
N GLU A 637 23.73 -8.63 -24.95
CA GLU A 637 24.27 -9.89 -24.38
C GLU A 637 24.19 -10.03 -22.84
N GLY A 638 23.46 -9.16 -22.13
CA GLY A 638 23.28 -9.22 -20.68
C GLY A 638 21.82 -9.18 -20.25
N PRO A 639 21.43 -9.83 -19.13
CA PRO A 639 20.07 -9.74 -18.61
C PRO A 639 19.71 -8.28 -18.31
N LEU A 640 18.68 -7.78 -19.00
CA LEU A 640 18.10 -6.45 -18.83
C LEU A 640 17.49 -6.22 -17.42
N SER A 641 17.52 -7.23 -16.54
CA SER A 641 16.91 -7.23 -15.19
C SER A 641 17.55 -6.27 -14.18
N ARG A 642 18.65 -5.59 -14.51
CA ARG A 642 19.14 -4.45 -13.73
C ARG A 642 18.90 -3.17 -14.49
N VAL A 643 17.73 -2.56 -14.26
CA VAL A 643 17.44 -1.16 -14.56
C VAL A 643 18.55 -0.26 -13.99
N LYS A 644 19.61 -0.06 -14.77
CA LYS A 644 20.75 0.80 -14.46
C LYS A 644 20.60 2.21 -15.05
N SER A 645 19.48 2.53 -15.72
CA SER A 645 19.34 3.80 -16.45
C SER A 645 18.67 4.95 -15.65
N LEU A 646 17.70 4.71 -14.75
CA LEU A 646 17.10 5.81 -13.95
C LEU A 646 17.87 6.16 -12.67
N LYS A 647 18.36 5.16 -11.92
CA LYS A 647 19.09 5.38 -10.65
C LYS A 647 20.45 6.06 -10.82
N LYS A 648 21.10 5.93 -11.98
CA LYS A 648 22.40 6.60 -12.27
C LYS A 648 22.22 8.09 -12.54
N SER A 649 21.18 8.49 -13.30
CA SER A 649 20.83 9.90 -13.54
C SER A 649 20.49 10.61 -12.22
N LEU A 650 19.64 10.00 -11.38
CA LEU A 650 19.29 10.50 -10.06
C LEU A 650 20.50 10.58 -9.10
N ARG A 651 21.32 9.51 -9.00
CA ARG A 651 22.54 9.53 -8.16
C ARG A 651 23.61 10.51 -8.66
N GLN A 652 23.69 10.76 -9.97
CA GLN A 652 24.58 11.80 -10.51
C GLN A 652 24.07 13.22 -10.20
N SER A 653 22.76 13.46 -10.28
CA SER A 653 22.14 14.73 -9.84
C SER A 653 22.39 15.01 -8.35
N PHE A 654 22.17 14.03 -7.47
CA PHE A 654 22.41 14.20 -6.03
C PHE A 654 23.90 14.35 -5.67
N ARG A 655 24.81 13.65 -6.36
CA ARG A 655 26.27 13.84 -6.18
C ARG A 655 26.72 15.23 -6.65
N ARG A 656 26.08 15.81 -7.67
CA ARG A 656 26.40 17.15 -8.17
C ARG A 656 25.88 18.25 -7.22
N ILE A 657 24.73 18.04 -6.58
CA ILE A 657 24.20 18.91 -5.51
C ILE A 657 25.12 18.91 -4.27
N ARG A 658 25.67 17.75 -3.88
CA ARG A 658 26.65 17.69 -2.76
C ARG A 658 28.03 18.29 -3.11
N ARG A 659 28.46 18.24 -4.37
CA ARG A 659 29.74 18.84 -4.80
C ARG A 659 29.70 20.37 -4.91
N SER A 660 28.52 20.97 -5.10
CA SER A 660 28.38 22.45 -5.10
C SER A 660 28.50 23.08 -3.71
N ARG A 661 28.39 22.29 -2.62
CA ARG A 661 28.54 22.76 -1.23
C ARG A 661 29.93 22.53 -0.63
N VAL A 662 30.88 21.94 -1.37
CA VAL A 662 32.25 21.71 -0.90
C VAL A 662 33.25 22.07 -2.01
N SER A 663 33.39 23.36 -2.28
CA SER A 663 34.54 23.89 -3.03
C SER A 663 34.97 25.24 -2.47
N SER A 664 35.48 25.22 -1.24
CA SER A 664 36.38 26.26 -0.74
C SER A 664 37.34 25.65 0.29
N ARG A 665 38.36 24.94 -0.20
CA ARG A 665 39.70 24.84 0.44
C ARG A 665 40.60 23.94 -0.38
N LYS A 666 41.37 24.54 -1.29
CA LYS A 666 42.66 23.97 -1.70
C LYS A 666 43.76 24.91 -1.24
N ARG A 667 44.58 24.36 -0.34
CA ARG A 667 45.74 24.96 0.32
C ARG A 667 46.74 25.52 -0.70
N ARG A 668 47.26 26.73 -0.45
CA ARG A 668 48.55 27.20 -0.98
C ARG A 668 49.62 27.14 0.14
N PRO A 669 50.91 26.95 -0.18
CA PRO A 669 51.97 26.78 0.81
C PRO A 669 52.52 28.12 1.32
N ALA A 670 53.26 28.02 2.43
CA ALA A 670 53.65 29.07 3.38
C ALA A 670 54.54 30.21 2.84
N GLY A 671 54.39 31.38 3.48
CA GLY A 671 55.29 32.55 3.45
C GLY A 671 55.07 33.42 4.71
N PRO A 672 56.08 34.22 5.16
CA PRO A 672 56.27 34.64 6.57
C PRO A 672 55.58 35.98 6.95
N PRO A 673 55.63 36.43 8.23
CA PRO A 673 54.55 37.15 8.89
C PRO A 673 54.67 38.68 8.83
N GLY A 674 53.53 39.38 8.91
CA GLY A 674 53.49 40.84 9.08
C GLY A 674 52.08 41.40 9.24
N GLU A 675 51.85 42.01 10.40
CA GLU A 675 50.96 43.15 10.70
C GLU A 675 49.42 43.00 10.70
N VAL A 676 48.85 43.35 11.85
CA VAL A 676 47.42 43.66 12.13
C VAL A 676 47.24 45.18 11.88
N PRO A 677 46.06 45.69 11.46
CA PRO A 677 45.10 46.15 12.47
C PRO A 677 43.58 46.00 12.14
N GLU A 678 42.86 45.93 13.24
CA GLU A 678 41.45 46.18 13.60
C GLU A 678 40.49 46.93 12.63
N GLY A 679 39.18 46.58 12.68
CA GLY A 679 38.11 47.46 12.19
C GLY A 679 36.70 46.85 11.99
N SER A 680 35.83 47.03 13.00
CA SER A 680 34.36 47.21 12.98
C SER A 680 33.39 46.21 12.30
N THR A 681 32.70 45.45 13.17
CA THR A 681 31.24 45.33 13.34
C THR A 681 30.24 45.82 12.26
N ARG A 682 29.19 44.98 12.10
CA ARG A 682 27.80 45.26 11.65
C ARG A 682 27.57 45.57 10.15
N ALA A 683 27.37 44.50 9.36
CA ALA A 683 26.49 44.52 8.19
C ALA A 683 26.11 43.12 7.69
N GLU A 684 25.70 42.19 8.56
CA GLU A 684 25.15 40.89 8.11
C GLU A 684 23.75 40.68 8.68
N ARG A 685 22.75 41.38 8.09
CA ARG A 685 21.34 40.99 8.26
C ARG A 685 20.36 41.48 7.18
N ALA A 686 20.84 41.90 6.00
CA ALA A 686 19.96 42.41 4.94
C ALA A 686 20.34 41.94 3.52
N GLY A 687 20.59 40.64 3.33
CA GLY A 687 20.99 40.11 2.01
C GLY A 687 20.55 38.68 1.69
N LEU A 688 19.53 38.13 2.37
CA LEU A 688 19.05 36.76 2.15
C LEU A 688 17.64 36.68 1.53
N GLN A 689 17.21 37.75 0.85
CA GLN A 689 16.05 37.70 -0.04
C GLN A 689 16.49 38.08 -1.45
N ASN A 690 16.14 37.23 -2.41
CA ASN A 690 16.41 37.31 -3.85
C ASN A 690 17.73 36.71 -4.34
N MET A 691 17.83 35.37 -4.29
CA MET A 691 18.53 34.63 -5.35
C MET A 691 17.52 33.73 -6.06
N GLU A 692 16.82 34.28 -7.06
CA GLU A 692 16.21 33.48 -8.12
C GLU A 692 17.33 32.70 -8.82
N LEU A 693 17.42 31.40 -8.54
CA LEU A 693 18.25 30.49 -9.31
C LEU A 693 17.64 30.34 -10.71
N ALA A 694 18.09 31.15 -11.66
CA ALA A 694 17.79 30.91 -13.06
C ALA A 694 18.25 29.48 -13.44
N PRO A 695 17.42 28.68 -14.14
CA PRO A 695 17.83 27.36 -14.59
C PRO A 695 19.04 27.50 -15.52
N VAL A 696 20.12 26.78 -15.18
CA VAL A 696 21.33 26.70 -16.00
C VAL A 696 20.97 26.01 -17.32
N GLN A 697 20.77 26.78 -18.39
CA GLN A 697 20.70 26.25 -19.75
C GLN A 697 22.07 25.70 -20.13
N ARG A 698 22.24 24.39 -20.04
CA ARG A 698 23.42 23.70 -20.55
C ARG A 698 23.27 23.53 -22.06
N LYS A 699 24.35 23.74 -22.82
CA LYS A 699 24.39 23.42 -24.25
C LYS A 699 24.14 21.91 -24.40
N ILE A 700 23.07 21.54 -25.11
CA ILE A 700 22.72 20.15 -25.36
C ILE A 700 23.64 19.63 -26.46
N GLU A 701 24.53 18.71 -26.11
CA GLU A 701 25.39 17.98 -27.05
C GLU A 701 24.67 16.73 -27.52
N ALA A 702 24.74 16.42 -28.81
CA ALA A 702 24.06 15.26 -29.37
C ALA A 702 24.65 13.95 -28.79
N ARG A 703 23.78 12.98 -28.48
CA ARG A 703 24.22 11.63 -28.07
C ARG A 703 24.90 10.89 -29.24
N SER A 704 25.83 10.00 -28.95
CA SER A 704 26.58 9.26 -29.97
C SER A 704 25.67 8.30 -30.75
N ALA A 705 26.02 8.01 -32.02
CA ALA A 705 25.39 6.96 -32.81
C ALA A 705 25.69 5.54 -32.28
N GLU A 706 26.78 5.42 -31.53
CA GLU A 706 27.34 4.16 -31.03
C GLU A 706 26.80 3.80 -29.63
N ASP A 707 25.90 4.62 -29.07
CA ASP A 707 25.22 4.26 -27.84
C ASP A 707 24.38 3.01 -28.07
N SER A 708 24.52 2.02 -27.20
CA SER A 708 23.71 0.81 -27.28
C SER A 708 22.23 1.11 -26.98
N PHE A 709 21.33 0.33 -27.57
CA PHE A 709 19.86 0.40 -27.35
C PHE A 709 19.17 1.62 -27.99
N THR A 710 19.63 2.09 -29.15
CA THR A 710 18.96 3.18 -29.89
C THR A 710 17.59 2.78 -30.43
N GLY A 711 17.42 1.51 -30.79
CA GLY A 711 16.17 0.96 -31.35
C GLY A 711 15.00 0.84 -30.37
N PHE A 712 15.23 0.96 -29.06
CA PHE A 712 14.21 0.69 -28.04
C PHE A 712 12.98 1.61 -28.18
N VAL A 713 11.79 1.03 -28.33
CA VAL A 713 10.55 1.78 -28.56
C VAL A 713 9.97 2.27 -27.23
N ARG A 714 9.80 3.58 -27.09
CA ARG A 714 9.39 4.24 -25.84
C ARG A 714 7.95 4.71 -25.86
N THR A 715 7.46 5.13 -27.02
CA THR A 715 6.15 5.78 -27.17
C THR A 715 5.49 5.30 -28.44
N LEU A 716 4.20 4.99 -28.35
CA LEU A 716 3.31 4.70 -29.47
C LEU A 716 2.10 5.61 -29.37
N TYR A 717 1.67 6.19 -30.48
CA TYR A 717 0.53 7.12 -30.52
C TYR A 717 -0.23 6.96 -31.83
N PHE A 718 -1.54 6.76 -31.74
CA PHE A 718 -2.43 6.81 -32.90
C PHE A 718 -2.92 8.23 -33.14
N ALA A 719 -3.04 8.62 -34.40
CA ALA A 719 -3.58 9.93 -34.79
C ALA A 719 -4.30 9.83 -36.13
N ASP A 720 -5.41 10.53 -36.29
CA ASP A 720 -5.99 10.81 -37.62
C ASP A 720 -5.57 12.22 -38.04
N THR A 721 -4.61 12.31 -38.97
CA THR A 721 -3.97 13.58 -39.33
C THR A 721 -3.37 13.54 -40.74
N TYR A 722 -2.76 14.64 -41.17
CA TYR A 722 -2.16 14.82 -42.48
C TYR A 722 -0.72 14.33 -42.51
N LEU A 723 -0.42 13.30 -43.31
CA LEU A 723 0.94 12.72 -43.42
C LEU A 723 1.66 13.04 -44.73
N LYS A 724 0.96 12.88 -45.87
CA LYS A 724 1.51 13.07 -47.23
C LYS A 724 1.03 14.38 -47.85
N ASP A 725 -0.28 14.60 -47.88
CA ASP A 725 -0.94 15.76 -48.49
C ASP A 725 -1.64 16.61 -47.42
N SER A 726 -1.76 17.92 -47.65
CA SER A 726 -2.46 18.84 -46.75
C SER A 726 -3.99 18.82 -46.88
N SER A 727 -4.53 18.10 -47.85
CA SER A 727 -5.98 18.05 -48.14
C SER A 727 -6.67 16.77 -47.68
N ARG A 728 -5.92 15.69 -47.45
CA ARG A 728 -6.45 14.38 -47.05
C ARG A 728 -5.74 13.92 -45.80
N HIS A 729 -6.48 13.81 -44.71
CA HIS A 729 -6.01 13.13 -43.51
C HIS A 729 -6.18 11.63 -43.66
N CYS A 730 -5.41 10.87 -42.88
CA CYS A 730 -5.60 9.43 -42.77
C CYS A 730 -5.22 8.95 -41.37
N PRO A 731 -5.80 7.81 -40.93
CA PRO A 731 -5.34 7.08 -39.76
C PRO A 731 -3.83 6.85 -39.80
N SER A 732 -3.16 7.04 -38.68
CA SER A 732 -1.71 6.93 -38.58
C SER A 732 -1.25 6.38 -37.24
N LEU A 733 -0.12 5.69 -37.25
CA LEU A 733 0.59 5.23 -36.06
C LEU A 733 1.97 5.88 -36.02
N TRP A 734 2.31 6.46 -34.87
CA TRP A 734 3.58 7.10 -34.60
C TRP A 734 4.35 6.31 -33.54
N ALA A 735 5.64 6.09 -33.78
CA ALA A 735 6.52 5.36 -32.87
C ALA A 735 7.79 6.17 -32.57
N GLY A 736 8.08 6.38 -31.29
CA GLY A 736 9.27 7.09 -30.82
C GLY A 736 10.29 6.15 -30.20
N THR A 737 11.57 6.27 -30.59
CA THR A 737 12.66 5.42 -30.10
C THR A 737 13.57 6.13 -29.10
N ASN A 738 14.39 5.35 -28.44
CA ASN A 738 15.41 5.80 -27.50
C ASN A 738 16.55 6.58 -28.20
N GLY A 739 16.81 6.33 -29.48
CA GLY A 739 17.75 7.09 -30.32
C GLY A 739 17.21 8.43 -30.84
N GLY A 740 16.00 8.84 -30.44
CA GLY A 740 15.39 10.07 -30.93
C GLY A 740 14.82 9.97 -32.35
N THR A 741 14.54 8.76 -32.84
CA THR A 741 13.88 8.54 -34.13
C THR A 741 12.37 8.47 -33.92
N VAL A 742 11.61 9.11 -34.81
CA VAL A 742 10.15 9.06 -34.85
C VAL A 742 9.71 8.49 -36.19
N TYR A 743 9.08 7.32 -36.17
CA TYR A 743 8.47 6.70 -37.35
C TYR A 743 7.00 7.09 -37.42
N ALA A 744 6.49 7.33 -38.63
CA ALA A 744 5.06 7.50 -38.88
C ALA A 744 4.59 6.56 -39.99
N PHE A 745 3.54 5.79 -39.71
CA PHE A 745 2.91 4.87 -40.64
C PHE A 745 1.53 5.39 -41.01
N ALA A 746 1.25 5.51 -42.30
CA ALA A 746 -0.10 5.75 -42.82
C ALA A 746 -0.87 4.42 -42.82
N LEU A 747 -2.06 4.43 -42.25
CA LEU A 747 -2.92 3.26 -42.11
C LEU A 747 -4.14 3.40 -43.02
N ARG A 748 -4.47 2.31 -43.72
CA ARG A 748 -5.71 2.17 -44.48
C ARG A 748 -6.63 1.22 -43.72
N VAL A 749 -7.52 1.79 -42.92
CA VAL A 749 -8.54 1.06 -42.16
C VAL A 749 -9.80 0.95 -43.02
N PRO A 750 -10.27 -0.27 -43.37
CA PRO A 750 -11.50 -0.44 -44.12
C PRO A 750 -12.73 0.05 -43.34
N PRO A 751 -13.79 0.51 -44.04
CA PRO A 751 -15.08 0.79 -43.40
C PRO A 751 -15.67 -0.44 -42.72
N ALA A 752 -16.61 -0.23 -41.78
CA ALA A 752 -17.25 -1.30 -41.00
C ALA A 752 -17.80 -2.46 -41.86
N GLU A 753 -18.44 -2.14 -42.99
CA GLU A 753 -19.02 -3.13 -43.91
C GLU A 753 -17.98 -4.10 -44.51
N ARG A 754 -16.75 -3.64 -44.70
CA ARG A 754 -15.65 -4.42 -45.30
C ARG A 754 -14.58 -4.82 -44.28
N ARG A 755 -14.85 -4.60 -42.99
CA ARG A 755 -13.85 -4.72 -41.93
C ARG A 755 -13.39 -6.14 -41.70
N MET A 756 -14.17 -7.14 -42.12
CA MET A 756 -13.80 -8.56 -42.09
C MET A 756 -13.29 -9.08 -43.44
N ASP A 757 -13.60 -8.39 -44.54
CA ASP A 757 -13.27 -8.85 -45.90
C ASP A 757 -11.91 -8.31 -46.40
N GLU A 758 -11.63 -7.04 -46.12
CA GLU A 758 -10.40 -6.37 -46.54
C GLU A 758 -9.44 -6.26 -45.34
N PRO A 759 -8.16 -6.62 -45.48
CA PRO A 759 -7.20 -6.45 -44.38
C PRO A 759 -6.76 -4.99 -44.25
N VAL A 760 -6.50 -4.56 -43.02
CA VAL A 760 -5.85 -3.26 -42.76
C VAL A 760 -4.46 -3.26 -43.41
N ARG A 761 -4.09 -2.13 -44.03
CA ARG A 761 -2.75 -1.95 -44.62
C ARG A 761 -2.02 -0.81 -43.94
N ALA A 762 -0.69 -0.94 -43.83
CA ALA A 762 0.17 0.10 -43.29
C ALA A 762 1.35 0.36 -44.25
N GLU A 763 1.75 1.63 -44.37
CA GLU A 763 2.91 2.05 -45.16
C GLU A 763 3.72 3.08 -44.37
N GLN A 764 5.04 2.90 -44.26
CA GLN A 764 5.91 3.89 -43.62
C GLN A 764 5.93 5.18 -44.45
N ALA A 765 5.44 6.28 -43.88
CA ALA A 765 5.30 7.56 -44.57
C ALA A 765 6.37 8.58 -44.14
N LYS A 766 6.81 8.54 -42.88
CA LYS A 766 7.85 9.45 -42.36
C LYS A 766 8.82 8.71 -41.45
N GLU A 767 10.05 9.19 -41.45
CA GLU A 767 11.09 8.87 -40.47
C GLU A 767 11.81 10.16 -40.10
N ILE A 768 11.63 10.61 -38.86
CA ILE A 768 12.12 11.91 -38.38
C ILE A 768 13.19 11.65 -37.34
N GLN A 769 14.42 12.11 -37.60
CA GLN A 769 15.52 12.01 -36.65
C GLN A 769 15.70 13.32 -35.86
N LEU A 770 15.59 13.24 -34.53
CA LEU A 770 15.95 14.34 -33.66
C LEU A 770 17.48 14.53 -33.66
N MET A 771 17.92 15.73 -34.01
CA MET A 771 19.35 16.07 -34.09
C MET A 771 20.12 15.85 -32.77
N HIS A 772 19.47 16.02 -31.63
CA HIS A 772 20.07 15.81 -30.31
C HIS A 772 20.04 14.35 -29.85
N ARG A 773 19.31 13.48 -30.56
CA ARG A 773 19.25 12.02 -30.34
C ARG A 773 18.85 11.59 -28.92
N ALA A 774 18.12 12.44 -28.20
CA ALA A 774 17.56 12.05 -26.91
C ALA A 774 16.31 11.17 -27.09
N PRO A 775 16.04 10.25 -26.15
CA PRO A 775 14.88 9.38 -26.17
C PRO A 775 13.57 10.16 -26.30
N VAL A 776 12.72 9.73 -27.22
CA VAL A 776 11.35 10.24 -27.34
C VAL A 776 10.53 9.67 -26.19
N VAL A 777 9.82 10.53 -25.45
CA VAL A 777 8.99 10.15 -24.30
C VAL A 777 7.52 10.49 -24.48
N GLY A 778 7.20 11.33 -25.48
CA GLY A 778 5.82 11.69 -25.82
C GLY A 778 5.72 12.11 -27.28
N ILE A 779 4.62 11.72 -27.91
CA ILE A 779 4.21 12.15 -29.25
C ILE A 779 2.75 12.55 -29.13
N LEU A 780 2.39 13.70 -29.68
CA LEU A 780 1.04 14.22 -29.69
C LEU A 780 0.81 15.01 -30.97
N VAL A 781 -0.41 14.97 -31.50
CA VAL A 781 -0.81 15.82 -32.62
C VAL A 781 -1.85 16.83 -32.12
N LEU A 782 -1.67 18.09 -32.51
CA LEU A 782 -2.61 19.18 -32.24
C LEU A 782 -3.35 19.52 -33.54
N ASP A 783 -4.64 19.83 -33.42
CA ASP A 783 -5.51 20.25 -34.52
C ASP A 783 -5.23 21.69 -34.99
N GLY A 784 -6.05 22.20 -35.90
CA GLY A 784 -5.91 23.57 -36.41
C GLY A 784 -6.06 24.69 -35.36
N HIS A 785 -6.69 24.41 -34.22
CA HIS A 785 -6.79 25.32 -33.07
C HIS A 785 -5.73 25.05 -31.99
N SER A 786 -4.74 24.20 -32.29
CA SER A 786 -3.71 23.77 -31.34
C SER A 786 -4.26 23.01 -30.13
N VAL A 787 -5.40 22.33 -30.29
CA VAL A 787 -6.00 21.42 -29.31
C VAL A 787 -5.53 19.99 -29.60
N PRO A 788 -5.10 19.21 -28.60
CA PRO A 788 -4.75 17.80 -28.81
C PRO A 788 -5.88 17.00 -29.47
N LEU A 789 -5.53 16.08 -30.37
CA LEU A 789 -6.52 15.17 -30.93
C LEU A 789 -7.22 14.35 -29.82
N PRO A 790 -8.53 14.11 -29.94
CA PRO A 790 -9.33 13.44 -28.92
C PRO A 790 -8.98 11.94 -28.78
N GLU A 791 -9.41 11.33 -27.68
CA GLU A 791 -9.23 9.89 -27.43
C GLU A 791 -10.01 9.04 -28.47
N PRO A 792 -9.58 7.80 -28.74
CA PRO A 792 -10.34 6.89 -29.60
C PRO A 792 -11.79 6.70 -29.11
N LEU A 793 -12.76 6.80 -30.03
CA LEU A 793 -14.20 6.83 -29.76
C LEU A 793 -14.75 8.05 -28.98
N GLU A 794 -13.93 9.02 -28.57
CA GLU A 794 -14.44 10.22 -27.87
C GLU A 794 -15.36 11.05 -28.77
N VAL A 795 -14.97 11.30 -30.03
CA VAL A 795 -15.79 12.06 -31.00
C VAL A 795 -17.12 11.36 -31.30
N ALA A 796 -17.14 10.03 -31.28
CA ALA A 796 -18.37 9.25 -31.46
C ALA A 796 -19.36 9.42 -30.30
N HIS A 797 -18.87 9.75 -29.11
CA HIS A 797 -19.70 9.98 -27.91
C HIS A 797 -19.94 11.48 -27.64
N ASP A 798 -19.04 12.35 -28.10
CA ASP A 798 -19.13 13.80 -27.99
C ASP A 798 -18.59 14.48 -29.25
N LEU A 799 -19.49 14.77 -30.19
CA LEU A 799 -19.18 15.45 -31.45
C LEU A 799 -18.60 16.85 -31.25
N SER A 800 -18.80 17.49 -30.08
CA SER A 800 -18.23 18.80 -29.80
C SER A 800 -16.70 18.77 -29.66
N LYS A 801 -16.12 17.58 -29.46
CA LYS A 801 -14.68 17.32 -29.41
C LYS A 801 -14.09 17.00 -30.78
N SER A 802 -14.85 17.13 -31.87
CA SER A 802 -14.33 16.93 -33.22
C SER A 802 -13.12 17.83 -33.47
N PRO A 803 -11.99 17.28 -33.95
CA PRO A 803 -10.80 18.08 -34.21
C PRO A 803 -11.04 19.07 -35.35
N ASP A 804 -10.42 20.25 -35.27
CA ASP A 804 -10.41 21.19 -36.39
C ASP A 804 -9.52 20.69 -37.53
N MET A 805 -10.17 20.33 -38.63
CA MET A 805 -9.53 19.87 -39.87
C MET A 805 -9.34 21.00 -40.88
N GLN A 806 -9.74 22.24 -40.56
CA GLN A 806 -9.55 23.38 -41.47
C GLN A 806 -8.17 24.00 -41.32
N GLY A 807 -7.66 24.12 -40.09
CA GLY A 807 -6.30 24.59 -39.83
C GLY A 807 -5.23 23.51 -40.01
N SER A 808 -3.97 23.96 -40.11
CA SER A 808 -2.82 23.05 -40.18
C SER A 808 -2.60 22.38 -38.83
N HIS A 809 -2.60 21.05 -38.83
CA HIS A 809 -2.22 20.26 -37.67
C HIS A 809 -0.73 20.42 -37.33
N GLN A 810 -0.37 20.17 -36.08
CA GLN A 810 0.98 20.32 -35.55
C GLN A 810 1.43 19.04 -34.83
N LEU A 811 2.66 18.59 -35.08
CA LEU A 811 3.24 17.43 -34.42
C LEU A 811 4.09 17.88 -33.23
N LEU A 812 3.65 17.60 -32.02
CA LEU A 812 4.45 17.78 -30.81
C LEU A 812 5.25 16.50 -30.52
N VAL A 813 6.57 16.59 -30.63
CA VAL A 813 7.53 15.55 -30.20
C VAL A 813 8.20 15.99 -28.90
N VAL A 814 8.03 15.18 -27.86
CA VAL A 814 8.64 15.39 -26.55
C VAL A 814 9.75 14.37 -26.35
N SER A 815 10.96 14.86 -26.11
CA SER A 815 12.12 14.05 -25.75
C SER A 815 12.58 14.36 -24.32
N GLU A 816 13.47 13.55 -23.76
CA GLU A 816 14.05 13.79 -22.41
C GLU A 816 14.69 15.19 -22.26
N GLU A 817 15.07 15.84 -23.37
CA GLU A 817 15.84 17.08 -23.35
C GLU A 817 15.12 18.28 -24.00
N GLN A 818 14.14 18.04 -24.87
CA GLN A 818 13.49 19.10 -25.67
C GLN A 818 12.03 18.78 -26.00
N PHE A 819 11.23 19.84 -26.12
CA PHE A 819 9.91 19.84 -26.75
C PHE A 819 10.05 20.46 -28.15
N LYS A 820 9.55 19.77 -29.19
CA LYS A 820 9.55 20.27 -30.57
C LYS A 820 8.14 20.21 -31.13
N VAL A 821 7.70 21.33 -31.70
CA VAL A 821 6.47 21.47 -32.50
C VAL A 821 6.87 21.83 -33.92
#